data_AF-A0A954X7N7-F1
#
_entry.id   AF-A0A954X7N7-F1
#
_cell.length_a   1.000
_cell.length_b   1.000
_cell.length_c   1.000
_cell.angle_alpha   90.00
_cell.angle_beta   90.00
_cell.angle_gamma   90.00
#
_symmetry.space_group_name_H-M   'P 1'
#
loop_
_entity.id
_entity.type
_entity.pdbx_description
1 polymer ?
#
loop_
_entity_poly.entity_id
_entity_poly.type
_entity_poly.pdbx_seq_one_letter_code
_entity_poly.pdbx_strand_id
1 'polypeptide(L)'
;MAKVNAVWGLDIGHSALKAMRCVMKDGEVVVDAFDFIEYPKILSQPEADPDELIQDALEQFLSRNSVRGDKVAISVPGQSGLAKFFKPPPVDAKKIPDIVKYEARQQIPFDLQDVIWDYQRMAGGQEVDGFALDTEVGLFAMKREQVHKWLRPFQKARIEVDIVQLSPLSIYNFITYDQLAEGMEGQEFDPDSPPESVVVLSMGTDSTDLVVTNGYRVWQRSIPLGGNHFTKQLTKDLKLTFAKAEHLKRNAREAEDPKTLFQAMRPVFNDLVTEVQRSVTFFQQIDRKAKIRGIIVLGNTTKLPGLKQYLGKNLGYDVLPFEKFKRLSGEPISTPSFKDNSMSFGVCYGLCLQALEESSLTTNLVPREILTERLIRSKKPWTVAGVALLLLAFSFNYFFIENVHKDTRQDVWESSLNKAKQVEQTVSTNKSTDGQKVSQLEFVKTLGEQVAGNRDRRLTWLELLKAVNESLPHNPEFGPGHRYPNDYPYTKRPELYVDYVESKYFDDLSTYFTDEVKKKYLEGYGAIKEREKALAENQPVPPVTPPADGQPVDGAPPADGSAPDGTTGEAVAADGTADANAAAAEAEVTWPTGPGWVIELKGHHYFNGDPRTWGATHVRNTLLWNLEKGTVALPVPGSEPVEFTMKEMGIGFPLIAVSSEIDQKHTIKNPEAEQSAQMAGGPGGFGMPPGAQGPGAQLPGARLSGSATLPGGAAGDPPKEVPLSFKAPKYDFVVQFCWQETLLTKRLDERKKLEEEQNPTTEANPDDVMMNPLSK
;
A
#
# COMPACT_ATOMS: atom_id res chain seq x y z
N MET A 1 -18.65 21.57 25.06
CA MET A 1 -19.67 20.88 25.89
C MET A 1 -18.98 20.30 27.10
N ALA A 2 -19.60 20.33 28.28
CA ALA A 2 -19.10 19.58 29.42
C ALA A 2 -19.09 18.08 29.07
N LYS A 3 -18.04 17.35 29.46
CA LYS A 3 -17.97 15.91 29.21
C LYS A 3 -18.97 15.23 30.14
N VAL A 4 -20.07 14.70 29.59
CA VAL A 4 -21.02 13.88 30.36
C VAL A 4 -20.24 12.70 30.94
N ASN A 5 -20.30 12.53 32.26
CA ASN A 5 -19.58 11.46 32.96
C ASN A 5 -20.37 10.15 32.82
N ALA A 6 -20.36 9.61 31.60
CA ALA A 6 -20.97 8.33 31.27
C ALA A 6 -19.99 7.18 31.52
N VAL A 7 -20.52 6.07 31.99
CA VAL A 7 -19.74 4.87 32.32
C VAL A 7 -20.41 3.61 31.81
N TRP A 8 -19.61 2.61 31.47
CA TRP A 8 -20.05 1.27 31.12
C TRP A 8 -19.57 0.26 32.17
N GLY A 9 -20.49 -0.53 32.72
CA GLY A 9 -20.19 -1.71 33.53
C GLY A 9 -20.44 -2.99 32.74
N LEU A 10 -19.39 -3.75 32.42
CA LEU A 10 -19.48 -4.99 31.64
C LEU A 10 -19.14 -6.22 32.48
N ASP A 11 -19.97 -7.26 32.38
CA ASP A 11 -19.77 -8.56 33.03
C ASP A 11 -19.77 -9.68 31.99
N ILE A 12 -18.60 -10.29 31.78
CA ILE A 12 -18.43 -11.49 30.94
C ILE A 12 -18.80 -12.70 31.81
N GLY A 13 -20.09 -13.01 31.85
CA GLY A 13 -20.58 -14.26 32.44
C GLY A 13 -20.20 -15.47 31.59
N HIS A 14 -20.50 -16.68 32.08
CA HIS A 14 -20.31 -17.92 31.28
C HIS A 14 -21.52 -18.27 30.40
N SER A 15 -22.63 -17.54 30.51
CA SER A 15 -23.86 -17.72 29.70
C SER A 15 -24.24 -16.51 28.86
N ALA A 16 -23.84 -15.30 29.28
CA ALA A 16 -24.08 -14.08 28.54
C ALA A 16 -23.01 -13.03 28.87
N LEU A 17 -22.72 -12.16 27.90
CA LEU A 17 -22.15 -10.84 28.14
C LEU A 17 -23.28 -9.90 28.57
N LYS A 18 -23.08 -9.18 29.68
CA LYS A 18 -24.02 -8.17 30.16
C LYS A 18 -23.32 -6.83 30.22
N ALA A 19 -23.98 -5.79 29.72
CA ALA A 19 -23.48 -4.43 29.78
C ALA A 19 -24.57 -3.48 30.29
N MET A 20 -24.18 -2.47 31.05
CA MET A 20 -25.05 -1.39 31.50
C MET A 20 -24.30 -0.08 31.34
N ARG A 21 -24.96 0.95 30.81
CA ARG A 21 -24.46 2.31 30.71
C ARG A 21 -25.20 3.19 31.70
N CYS A 22 -24.46 3.79 32.63
CA CYS A 22 -25.02 4.74 33.58
C CYS A 22 -24.44 6.14 33.38
N VAL A 23 -25.24 7.14 33.71
CA VAL A 23 -24.87 8.55 33.78
C VAL A 23 -25.41 9.14 35.08
N MET A 24 -24.71 10.12 35.62
CA MET A 24 -25.23 10.96 36.71
C MET A 24 -26.07 12.09 36.12
N LYS A 25 -27.36 12.18 36.51
CA LYS A 25 -28.29 13.25 36.12
C LYS A 25 -29.03 13.73 37.36
N ASP A 26 -28.96 15.02 37.65
CA ASP A 26 -29.66 15.68 38.78
C ASP A 26 -29.44 15.03 40.18
N GLY A 27 -28.30 14.33 40.36
CA GLY A 27 -27.97 13.61 41.60
C GLY A 27 -28.47 12.17 41.66
N GLU A 28 -29.13 11.67 40.61
CA GLU A 28 -29.53 10.28 40.46
C GLU A 28 -28.69 9.51 39.43
N VAL A 29 -28.53 8.20 39.66
CA VAL A 29 -27.93 7.29 38.69
C VAL A 29 -28.99 6.84 37.69
N VAL A 30 -28.82 7.26 36.43
CA VAL A 30 -29.75 6.95 35.32
C VAL A 30 -29.11 5.92 34.38
N VAL A 31 -29.85 4.87 34.04
CA VAL A 31 -29.47 3.95 32.94
C VAL A 31 -29.82 4.59 31.61
N ASP A 32 -28.80 4.85 30.78
CA ASP A 32 -28.98 5.33 29.41
C ASP A 32 -29.10 4.17 28.41
N ALA A 33 -28.44 3.04 28.67
CA ALA A 33 -28.48 1.84 27.81
C ALA A 33 -28.15 0.57 28.61
N PHE A 34 -28.57 -0.59 28.10
CA PHE A 34 -28.11 -1.89 28.58
C PHE A 34 -28.07 -2.90 27.43
N ASP A 35 -27.27 -3.95 27.59
CA ASP A 35 -27.25 -5.09 26.68
C ASP A 35 -27.21 -6.40 27.46
N PHE A 36 -27.93 -7.40 26.95
CA PHE A 36 -27.87 -8.79 27.38
C PHE A 36 -27.64 -9.64 26.13
N ILE A 37 -26.41 -10.12 25.96
CA ILE A 37 -25.98 -10.89 24.80
C ILE A 37 -25.71 -12.32 25.27
N GLU A 38 -26.69 -13.20 25.06
CA GLU A 38 -26.58 -14.62 25.41
C GLU A 38 -25.71 -15.36 24.38
N TYR A 39 -24.77 -16.17 24.88
CA TYR A 39 -23.95 -17.00 24.01
C TYR A 39 -24.75 -18.21 23.49
N PRO A 40 -24.52 -18.65 22.24
CA PRO A 40 -25.09 -19.90 21.70
C PRO A 40 -24.81 -21.15 22.54
N LYS A 41 -23.70 -21.17 23.28
CA LYS A 41 -23.29 -22.24 24.21
C LYS A 41 -22.73 -21.61 25.48
N ILE A 42 -22.88 -22.30 26.62
CA ILE A 42 -22.22 -21.90 27.86
C ILE A 42 -20.71 -22.11 27.69
N LEU A 43 -19.90 -21.12 28.09
CA LEU A 43 -18.44 -21.08 27.84
C LEU A 43 -17.66 -22.22 28.53
N SER A 44 -18.27 -22.94 29.47
CA SER A 44 -17.70 -24.13 30.14
C SER A 44 -18.15 -25.47 29.54
N GLN A 45 -18.82 -25.47 28.38
CA GLN A 45 -19.11 -26.68 27.62
C GLN A 45 -17.86 -27.13 26.84
N PRO A 46 -17.58 -28.44 26.73
CA PRO A 46 -16.42 -28.95 25.97
C PRO A 46 -16.40 -28.55 24.49
N GLU A 47 -17.58 -28.32 23.89
CA GLU A 47 -17.77 -27.98 22.49
C GLU A 47 -17.90 -26.47 22.24
N ALA A 48 -17.57 -25.62 23.22
CA ALA A 48 -17.55 -24.16 23.09
C ALA A 48 -16.09 -23.67 22.97
N ASP A 49 -15.83 -22.75 22.04
CA ASP A 49 -14.61 -21.93 22.06
C ASP A 49 -14.92 -20.63 22.83
N PRO A 50 -14.34 -20.41 24.03
CA PRO A 50 -14.66 -19.22 24.81
C PRO A 50 -14.09 -17.94 24.21
N ASP A 51 -12.96 -18.01 23.51
CA ASP A 51 -12.28 -16.82 22.97
C ASP A 51 -13.03 -16.28 21.75
N GLU A 52 -13.57 -17.16 20.90
CA GLU A 52 -14.45 -16.82 19.78
C GLU A 52 -15.79 -16.26 20.28
N LEU A 53 -16.50 -17.00 21.15
CA LEU A 53 -17.83 -16.60 21.63
C LEU A 53 -17.84 -15.28 22.43
N ILE A 54 -16.78 -14.99 23.17
CA ILE A 54 -16.61 -13.68 23.84
C ILE A 54 -16.34 -12.58 22.82
N GLN A 55 -15.55 -12.86 21.78
CA GLN A 55 -15.25 -11.88 20.73
C GLN A 55 -16.52 -11.51 19.95
N ASP A 56 -17.31 -12.48 19.49
CA ASP A 56 -18.59 -12.27 18.80
C ASP A 56 -19.56 -11.41 19.63
N ALA A 57 -19.64 -11.67 20.95
CA ALA A 57 -20.49 -10.90 21.85
C ALA A 57 -20.00 -9.46 22.06
N LEU A 58 -18.67 -9.24 22.10
CA LEU A 58 -18.08 -7.90 22.16
C LEU A 58 -18.27 -7.13 20.85
N GLU A 59 -18.17 -7.80 19.70
CA GLU A 59 -18.44 -7.20 18.39
C GLU A 59 -19.94 -6.85 18.24
N GLN A 60 -20.84 -7.74 18.67
CA GLN A 60 -22.27 -7.43 18.73
C GLN A 60 -22.58 -6.27 19.69
N PHE A 61 -21.93 -6.21 20.86
CA PHE A 61 -22.07 -5.10 21.80
C PHE A 61 -21.60 -3.76 21.18
N LEU A 62 -20.44 -3.76 20.51
CA LEU A 62 -19.90 -2.57 19.84
C LEU A 62 -20.69 -2.17 18.59
N SER A 63 -21.41 -3.10 17.95
CA SER A 63 -22.33 -2.77 16.84
C SER A 63 -23.54 -1.94 17.30
N ARG A 64 -23.91 -2.06 18.58
CA ARG A 64 -25.05 -1.35 19.21
C ARG A 64 -24.62 -0.08 19.95
N ASN A 65 -23.38 -0.03 20.45
CA ASN A 65 -22.94 0.98 21.41
C ASN A 65 -21.58 1.60 21.09
N SER A 66 -21.44 2.90 21.38
CA SER A 66 -20.14 3.54 21.46
C SER A 66 -19.63 3.57 22.91
N VAL A 67 -18.45 3.00 23.15
CA VAL A 67 -17.69 3.16 24.40
C VAL A 67 -16.76 4.37 24.37
N ARG A 68 -16.70 5.13 23.26
CA ARG A 68 -15.68 6.16 23.05
C ARG A 68 -15.96 7.41 23.89
N GLY A 69 -15.18 7.59 24.95
CA GLY A 69 -15.21 8.77 25.81
C GLY A 69 -15.81 8.49 27.19
N ASP A 70 -16.56 7.40 27.31
CA ASP A 70 -17.10 6.88 28.56
C ASP A 70 -15.99 6.15 29.36
N LYS A 71 -16.11 6.06 30.68
CA LYS A 71 -15.23 5.15 31.46
C LYS A 71 -15.70 3.71 31.32
N VAL A 72 -14.80 2.74 31.29
CA VAL A 72 -15.16 1.31 31.18
C VAL A 72 -14.72 0.51 32.40
N ALA A 73 -15.67 -0.08 33.12
CA ALA A 73 -15.43 -0.97 34.26
C ALA A 73 -15.84 -2.41 33.92
N ILE A 74 -15.00 -3.38 34.29
CA ILE A 74 -15.27 -4.80 34.08
C ILE A 74 -15.22 -5.59 35.39
N SER A 75 -16.06 -6.60 35.48
CA SER A 75 -15.99 -7.61 36.54
C SER A 75 -15.12 -8.80 36.15
N VAL A 76 -14.49 -9.41 37.15
CA VAL A 76 -13.88 -10.73 37.07
C VAL A 76 -14.46 -11.66 38.15
N PRO A 77 -14.53 -12.98 37.95
CA PRO A 77 -15.09 -13.90 38.94
C PRO A 77 -14.37 -13.81 40.30
N GLY A 78 -15.11 -13.87 41.41
CA GLY A 78 -14.53 -13.74 42.76
C GLY A 78 -13.38 -14.71 43.04
N GLN A 79 -13.48 -15.94 42.52
CA GLN A 79 -12.45 -16.99 42.59
C GLN A 79 -11.13 -16.69 41.85
N SER A 80 -11.10 -15.71 40.94
CA SER A 80 -9.86 -15.28 40.28
C SER A 80 -8.97 -14.40 41.17
N GLY A 81 -9.53 -13.83 42.24
CA GLY A 81 -8.83 -12.95 43.16
C GLY A 81 -8.91 -13.41 44.62
N LEU A 82 -8.19 -12.67 45.46
CA LEU A 82 -8.16 -12.80 46.90
C LEU A 82 -8.72 -11.52 47.51
N ALA A 83 -9.62 -11.66 48.48
CA ALA A 83 -10.00 -10.58 49.39
C ALA A 83 -9.67 -11.02 50.82
N LYS A 84 -8.93 -10.18 51.55
CA LYS A 84 -8.55 -10.39 52.94
C LYS A 84 -8.80 -9.13 53.73
N PHE A 85 -9.38 -9.26 54.91
CA PHE A 85 -9.69 -8.13 55.79
C PHE A 85 -8.87 -8.27 57.05
N PHE A 86 -8.23 -7.17 57.46
CA PHE A 86 -7.46 -7.09 58.69
C PHE A 86 -7.70 -5.76 59.38
N LYS A 87 -7.46 -5.71 60.69
CA LYS A 87 -7.55 -4.48 61.48
C LYS A 87 -6.14 -4.05 61.86
N PRO A 88 -5.58 -2.98 61.25
CA PRO A 88 -4.33 -2.40 61.75
C PRO A 88 -4.44 -2.02 63.23
N PRO A 89 -3.33 -2.05 63.99
CA PRO A 89 -3.30 -1.48 65.33
C PRO A 89 -3.58 0.04 65.28
N PRO A 90 -4.02 0.66 66.39
CA PRO A 90 -4.22 2.12 66.46
C PRO A 90 -2.97 2.89 66.04
N VAL A 91 -3.07 3.63 64.92
CA VAL A 91 -1.97 4.43 64.36
C VAL A 91 -2.48 5.70 63.70
N ASP A 92 -1.59 6.68 63.55
CA ASP A 92 -1.77 7.84 62.67
C ASP A 92 -2.28 7.37 61.29
N ALA A 93 -3.38 7.96 60.83
CA ALA A 93 -4.01 7.64 59.55
C ALA A 93 -3.03 7.71 58.36
N LYS A 94 -1.94 8.49 58.44
CA LYS A 94 -0.88 8.60 57.42
C LYS A 94 0.04 7.38 57.35
N LYS A 95 0.13 6.57 58.42
CA LYS A 95 0.98 5.37 58.50
C LYS A 95 0.30 4.08 58.03
N ILE A 96 -1.02 4.08 57.87
CA ILE A 96 -1.78 2.93 57.34
C ILE A 96 -1.19 2.36 56.04
N PRO A 97 -0.78 3.15 55.02
CA PRO A 97 -0.22 2.62 53.77
C PRO A 97 1.04 1.76 53.97
N ASP A 98 1.88 2.08 54.96
CA ASP A 98 3.09 1.32 55.26
C ASP A 98 2.76 -0.01 55.97
N ILE A 99 1.79 0.00 56.88
CA ILE A 99 1.28 -1.22 57.54
C ILE A 99 0.61 -2.13 56.52
N VAL A 100 -0.23 -1.56 55.66
CA VAL A 100 -0.87 -2.26 54.54
C VAL A 100 0.17 -2.94 53.65
N LYS A 101 1.28 -2.27 53.34
CA LYS A 101 2.37 -2.84 52.53
C LYS A 101 3.12 -3.96 53.26
N TYR A 102 3.17 -3.93 54.59
CA TYR A 102 3.74 -5.01 55.41
C TYR A 102 2.79 -6.22 55.46
N GLU A 103 1.51 -6.00 55.78
CA GLU A 103 0.46 -7.02 55.82
C GLU A 103 0.24 -7.67 54.46
N ALA A 104 0.23 -6.91 53.36
CA ALA A 104 0.11 -7.44 52.00
C ALA A 104 1.19 -8.50 51.70
N ARG A 105 2.41 -8.36 52.22
CA ARG A 105 3.49 -9.35 52.05
C ARG A 105 3.28 -10.64 52.85
N GLN A 106 2.45 -10.61 53.89
CA GLN A 106 2.15 -11.79 54.72
C GLN A 106 0.84 -12.47 54.30
N GLN A 107 -0.17 -11.69 53.92
CA GLN A 107 -1.52 -12.17 53.62
C GLN A 107 -1.67 -12.64 52.16
N ILE A 108 -0.86 -12.12 51.22
CA ILE A 108 -0.85 -12.55 49.82
C ILE A 108 0.15 -13.71 49.67
N PRO A 109 -0.27 -14.92 49.26
CA PRO A 109 0.59 -16.11 49.22
C PRO A 109 1.51 -16.17 47.98
N PHE A 110 1.84 -15.01 47.39
CA PHE A 110 2.64 -14.85 46.17
C PHE A 110 3.44 -13.56 46.27
N ASP A 111 4.53 -13.44 45.50
CA ASP A 111 5.32 -12.22 45.45
C ASP A 111 4.52 -11.03 44.91
N LEU A 112 4.68 -9.87 45.55
CA LEU A 112 3.98 -8.63 45.19
C LEU A 112 4.33 -8.07 43.80
N GLN A 113 5.29 -8.68 43.08
CA GLN A 113 5.64 -8.32 41.70
C GLN A 113 4.73 -9.04 40.68
N ASP A 114 4.36 -10.28 40.99
CA ASP A 114 3.53 -11.16 40.15
C ASP A 114 2.02 -10.97 40.38
N VAL A 115 1.65 -10.06 41.27
CA VAL A 115 0.28 -9.82 41.72
C VAL A 115 -0.06 -8.34 41.54
N ILE A 116 -1.18 -8.06 40.89
CA ILE A 116 -1.82 -6.74 40.98
C ILE A 116 -2.66 -6.75 42.25
N TRP A 117 -2.41 -5.78 43.13
CA TRP A 117 -3.15 -5.63 44.37
C TRP A 117 -3.43 -4.16 44.67
N ASP A 118 -4.49 -3.96 45.43
CA ASP A 118 -4.96 -2.66 45.91
C ASP A 118 -5.60 -2.83 47.29
N TYR A 119 -5.87 -1.71 47.99
CA TYR A 119 -6.45 -1.75 49.32
C TYR A 119 -7.51 -0.66 49.53
N GLN A 120 -8.47 -0.95 50.39
CA GLN A 120 -9.53 -0.01 50.78
C GLN A 120 -9.65 0.03 52.30
N ARG A 121 -9.77 1.23 52.86
CA ARG A 121 -10.28 1.40 54.23
C ARG A 121 -11.79 1.21 54.16
N MET A 122 -12.30 0.26 54.92
CA MET A 122 -13.73 0.00 55.03
C MET A 122 -14.41 1.13 55.82
N ALA A 123 -15.70 1.37 55.56
CA ALA A 123 -16.47 2.31 56.36
C ALA A 123 -16.66 1.78 57.80
N GLY A 124 -16.84 2.68 58.75
CA GLY A 124 -17.04 2.34 60.17
C GLY A 124 -15.76 2.29 61.03
N GLY A 125 -14.60 2.68 60.50
CA GLY A 125 -13.48 3.12 61.33
C GLY A 125 -13.72 4.54 61.86
N GLN A 126 -13.25 4.83 63.08
CA GLN A 126 -13.28 6.18 63.66
C GLN A 126 -11.88 6.80 63.57
N GLU A 127 -11.78 8.09 63.22
CA GLU A 127 -10.53 8.84 63.30
C GLU A 127 -10.61 9.86 64.44
N VAL A 128 -9.87 9.60 65.53
CA VAL A 128 -9.86 10.42 66.75
C VAL A 128 -8.44 10.96 66.94
N ASP A 129 -8.29 12.28 67.04
CA ASP A 129 -6.99 12.98 67.14
C ASP A 129 -5.97 12.58 66.04
N GLY A 130 -6.46 12.21 64.84
CA GLY A 130 -5.66 11.74 63.70
C GLY A 130 -5.23 10.27 63.77
N PHE A 131 -5.64 9.54 64.82
CA PHE A 131 -5.44 8.10 64.94
C PHE A 131 -6.67 7.35 64.43
N ALA A 132 -6.43 6.37 63.56
CA ALA A 132 -7.46 5.46 63.07
C ALA A 132 -7.70 4.35 64.11
N LEU A 133 -8.88 4.35 64.71
CA LEU A 133 -9.39 3.36 65.67
C LEU A 133 -10.42 2.46 64.97
N ASP A 134 -10.36 1.16 65.29
CA ASP A 134 -11.24 0.09 64.77
C ASP A 134 -11.47 0.04 63.25
N THR A 135 -10.62 0.74 62.50
CA THR A 135 -10.64 0.77 61.04
C THR A 135 -10.26 -0.59 60.50
N GLU A 136 -11.14 -1.18 59.69
CA GLU A 136 -10.85 -2.41 58.95
C GLU A 136 -10.31 -2.06 57.56
N VAL A 137 -9.32 -2.81 57.09
CA VAL A 137 -8.72 -2.61 55.77
C VAL A 137 -8.87 -3.89 54.95
N GLY A 138 -9.50 -3.76 53.79
CA GLY A 138 -9.56 -4.79 52.77
C GLY A 138 -8.32 -4.75 51.88
N LEU A 139 -7.63 -5.89 51.77
CA LEU A 139 -6.59 -6.18 50.77
C LEU A 139 -7.22 -6.99 49.64
N PHE A 140 -7.03 -6.53 48.41
CA PHE A 140 -7.57 -7.16 47.22
C PHE A 140 -6.44 -7.45 46.24
N ALA A 141 -6.36 -8.69 45.74
CA ALA A 141 -5.21 -9.14 44.97
C ALA A 141 -5.61 -10.13 43.87
N MET A 142 -4.99 -10.06 42.71
CA MET A 142 -5.14 -11.01 41.62
C MET A 142 -3.79 -11.21 40.90
N LYS A 143 -3.46 -12.46 40.53
CA LYS A 143 -2.25 -12.75 39.76
C LYS A 143 -2.24 -11.93 38.46
N ARG A 144 -1.10 -11.30 38.16
CA ARG A 144 -0.90 -10.44 36.99
C ARG A 144 -1.30 -11.13 35.69
N GLU A 145 -0.92 -12.39 35.51
CA GLU A 145 -1.34 -13.22 34.36
C GLU A 145 -2.87 -13.32 34.23
N GLN A 146 -3.58 -13.54 35.35
CA GLN A 146 -5.03 -13.67 35.37
C GLN A 146 -5.74 -12.34 35.05
N VAL A 147 -5.18 -11.21 35.50
CA VAL A 147 -5.63 -9.87 35.11
C VAL A 147 -5.51 -9.70 33.60
N HIS A 148 -4.34 -10.00 33.03
CA HIS A 148 -4.12 -9.90 31.58
C HIS A 148 -5.01 -10.86 30.80
N LYS A 149 -5.26 -12.09 31.27
CA LYS A 149 -6.21 -13.02 30.64
C LYS A 149 -7.60 -12.41 30.51
N TRP A 150 -8.12 -11.78 31.57
CA TRP A 150 -9.43 -11.12 31.52
C TRP A 150 -9.45 -9.83 30.68
N LEU A 151 -8.32 -9.14 30.53
CA LEU A 151 -8.20 -7.94 29.68
C LEU A 151 -8.04 -8.24 28.18
N ARG A 152 -7.52 -9.42 27.79
CA ARG A 152 -7.26 -9.77 26.37
C ARG A 152 -8.46 -9.55 25.43
N PRO A 153 -9.71 -9.97 25.74
CA PRO A 153 -10.83 -9.77 24.83
C PRO A 153 -11.13 -8.29 24.58
N PHE A 154 -11.09 -7.47 25.64
CA PHE A 154 -11.27 -6.02 25.54
C PHE A 154 -10.13 -5.36 24.74
N GLN A 155 -8.88 -5.82 24.90
CA GLN A 155 -7.74 -5.35 24.12
C GLN A 155 -7.90 -5.68 22.61
N LYS A 156 -8.33 -6.91 22.26
CA LYS A 156 -8.67 -7.28 20.87
C LYS A 156 -9.77 -6.36 20.31
N ALA A 157 -10.83 -6.15 21.07
CA ALA A 157 -11.95 -5.27 20.75
C ALA A 157 -11.63 -3.75 20.82
N ARG A 158 -10.38 -3.37 21.13
CA ARG A 158 -9.89 -1.98 21.28
C ARG A 158 -10.65 -1.16 22.34
N ILE A 159 -11.19 -1.83 23.35
CA ILE A 159 -11.88 -1.22 24.50
C ILE A 159 -10.84 -0.92 25.59
N GLU A 160 -10.74 0.35 26.00
CA GLU A 160 -9.85 0.79 27.08
C GLU A 160 -10.54 0.61 28.44
N VAL A 161 -10.31 -0.54 29.10
CA VAL A 161 -10.83 -0.85 30.45
C VAL A 161 -10.13 -0.01 31.52
N ASP A 162 -10.86 0.84 32.24
CA ASP A 162 -10.35 1.73 33.30
C ASP A 162 -10.41 1.11 34.69
N ILE A 163 -11.37 0.22 34.95
CA ILE A 163 -11.55 -0.44 36.25
C ILE A 163 -11.69 -1.96 36.05
N VAL A 164 -10.95 -2.73 36.85
CA VAL A 164 -11.13 -4.19 37.00
C VAL A 164 -11.47 -4.46 38.45
N GLN A 165 -12.64 -5.06 38.69
CA GLN A 165 -13.16 -5.33 40.03
C GLN A 165 -13.62 -6.79 40.17
N LEU A 166 -13.57 -7.35 41.38
CA LEU A 166 -14.15 -8.67 41.65
C LEU A 166 -15.69 -8.58 41.64
N SER A 167 -16.35 -9.52 40.99
CA SER A 167 -17.83 -9.62 40.93
C SER A 167 -18.51 -9.49 42.31
N PRO A 168 -18.10 -10.21 43.38
CA PRO A 168 -18.65 -10.03 44.73
C PRO A 168 -18.49 -8.61 45.31
N LEU A 169 -17.39 -7.91 45.01
CA LEU A 169 -17.17 -6.54 45.48
C LEU A 169 -18.03 -5.53 44.71
N SER A 170 -18.28 -5.80 43.42
CA SER A 170 -19.26 -5.07 42.63
C SER A 170 -20.67 -5.25 43.21
N ILE A 171 -21.03 -6.47 43.62
CA ILE A 171 -22.31 -6.76 44.29
C ILE A 171 -22.41 -6.03 45.63
N TYR A 172 -21.34 -5.96 46.43
CA TYR A 172 -21.32 -5.12 47.64
C TYR A 172 -21.59 -3.65 47.31
N ASN A 173 -20.93 -3.07 46.30
CA ASN A 173 -21.14 -1.68 45.89
C ASN A 173 -22.62 -1.41 45.52
N PHE A 174 -23.23 -2.31 44.75
CA PHE A 174 -24.66 -2.27 44.44
C PHE A 174 -25.54 -2.34 45.70
N ILE A 175 -25.36 -3.35 46.54
CA ILE A 175 -26.23 -3.61 47.71
C ILE A 175 -26.14 -2.47 48.73
N THR A 176 -24.93 -1.99 48.99
CA THR A 176 -24.67 -0.88 49.91
C THR A 176 -25.31 0.42 49.43
N TYR A 177 -25.18 0.77 48.14
CA TYR A 177 -25.76 1.99 47.58
C TYR A 177 -27.29 1.91 47.44
N ASP A 178 -27.82 0.83 46.87
CA ASP A 178 -29.19 0.73 46.40
C ASP A 178 -30.16 0.12 47.41
N GLN A 179 -29.71 -0.87 48.20
CA GLN A 179 -30.60 -1.63 49.09
C GLN A 179 -30.47 -1.21 50.56
N LEU A 180 -29.28 -0.79 51.00
CA LEU A 180 -28.98 -0.48 52.40
C LEU A 180 -28.84 1.02 52.74
N ALA A 181 -28.61 1.91 51.77
CA ALA A 181 -28.32 3.33 52.03
C ALA A 181 -29.33 4.05 52.93
N GLU A 182 -30.64 3.87 52.67
CA GLU A 182 -31.74 4.41 53.49
C GLU A 182 -31.62 4.05 54.99
N GLY A 183 -30.98 2.92 55.32
CA GLY A 183 -30.77 2.44 56.67
C GLY A 183 -29.44 2.88 57.32
N MET A 184 -28.56 3.56 56.58
CA MET A 184 -27.26 4.04 57.05
C MET A 184 -27.17 5.57 57.15
N GLU A 185 -28.05 6.31 56.47
CA GLU A 185 -28.07 7.78 56.52
C GLU A 185 -28.25 8.29 57.95
N GLY A 186 -27.26 9.07 58.42
CA GLY A 186 -27.25 9.67 59.76
C GLY A 186 -26.89 8.73 60.92
N GLN A 187 -26.48 7.48 60.68
CA GLN A 187 -26.04 6.56 61.75
C GLN A 187 -24.52 6.49 61.85
N GLU A 188 -23.99 6.79 63.04
CA GLU A 188 -22.61 6.47 63.39
C GLU A 188 -22.44 4.96 63.58
N PHE A 189 -21.34 4.42 63.08
CA PHE A 189 -21.06 2.99 63.22
C PHE A 189 -20.54 2.66 64.62
N ASP A 190 -21.31 1.83 65.35
CA ASP A 190 -20.92 1.25 66.62
C ASP A 190 -20.29 -0.16 66.42
N PRO A 191 -18.99 -0.37 66.73
CA PRO A 191 -18.34 -1.68 66.68
C PRO A 191 -18.84 -2.70 67.71
N ASP A 192 -19.54 -2.27 68.77
CA ASP A 192 -20.16 -3.11 69.79
C ASP A 192 -21.60 -3.50 69.43
N SER A 193 -22.32 -2.65 68.70
CA SER A 193 -23.69 -2.90 68.21
C SER A 193 -23.83 -2.67 66.70
N PRO A 194 -23.18 -3.47 65.84
CA PRO A 194 -23.19 -3.26 64.40
C PRO A 194 -24.59 -3.46 63.80
N PRO A 195 -24.96 -2.71 62.73
CA PRO A 195 -26.20 -2.93 61.99
C PRO A 195 -26.32 -4.36 61.45
N GLU A 196 -27.56 -4.83 61.27
CA GLU A 196 -27.83 -6.19 60.79
C GLU A 196 -27.26 -6.44 59.39
N SER A 197 -26.55 -7.55 59.22
CA SER A 197 -26.00 -7.98 57.94
C SER A 197 -27.06 -8.67 57.07
N VAL A 198 -26.99 -8.44 55.76
CA VAL A 198 -27.66 -9.25 54.75
C VAL A 198 -26.65 -10.23 54.11
N VAL A 199 -27.12 -11.44 53.81
CA VAL A 199 -26.38 -12.39 52.96
C VAL A 199 -26.89 -12.23 51.53
N VAL A 200 -26.00 -12.08 50.57
CA VAL A 200 -26.32 -11.89 49.15
C VAL A 200 -25.73 -13.05 48.38
N LEU A 201 -26.58 -13.82 47.72
CA LEU A 201 -26.21 -14.97 46.90
C LEU A 201 -26.37 -14.62 45.41
N SER A 202 -25.29 -14.27 44.73
CA SER A 202 -25.28 -14.06 43.29
C SER A 202 -25.00 -15.37 42.57
N MET A 203 -26.08 -16.04 42.13
CA MET A 203 -26.03 -17.36 41.51
C MET A 203 -25.76 -17.26 40.01
N GLY A 204 -24.48 -17.35 39.65
CA GLY A 204 -24.02 -17.41 38.27
C GLY A 204 -24.27 -18.77 37.60
N THR A 205 -23.61 -18.97 36.47
CA THR A 205 -23.71 -20.22 35.67
C THR A 205 -22.84 -21.33 36.26
N ASP A 206 -21.56 -21.08 36.57
CA ASP A 206 -20.66 -22.11 37.13
C ASP A 206 -20.30 -21.90 38.60
N SER A 207 -20.38 -20.67 39.09
CA SER A 207 -20.14 -20.32 40.49
C SER A 207 -21.26 -19.46 41.08
N THR A 208 -21.36 -19.46 42.41
CA THR A 208 -22.24 -18.60 43.20
C THR A 208 -21.37 -17.75 44.12
N ASP A 209 -21.42 -16.43 43.96
CA ASP A 209 -20.72 -15.51 44.84
C ASP A 209 -21.61 -15.19 46.05
N LEU A 210 -21.13 -15.52 47.25
CA LEU A 210 -21.77 -15.21 48.52
C LEU A 210 -21.06 -13.99 49.12
N VAL A 211 -21.82 -12.94 49.39
CA VAL A 211 -21.38 -11.71 50.04
C VAL A 211 -22.17 -11.50 51.32
N VAL A 212 -21.52 -11.19 52.43
CA VAL A 212 -22.19 -10.81 53.68
C VAL A 212 -21.80 -9.39 54.01
N THR A 213 -22.79 -8.52 54.23
CA THR A 213 -22.53 -7.09 54.48
C THR A 213 -23.64 -6.44 55.29
N ASN A 214 -23.26 -5.47 56.12
CA ASN A 214 -24.13 -4.51 56.77
C ASN A 214 -23.97 -3.08 56.20
N GLY A 215 -23.43 -2.98 54.97
CA GLY A 215 -23.08 -1.72 54.31
C GLY A 215 -21.71 -1.17 54.69
N TYR A 216 -21.27 -1.32 55.94
CA TYR A 216 -19.97 -0.83 56.42
C TYR A 216 -18.82 -1.81 56.15
N ARG A 217 -19.03 -3.08 56.51
CA ARG A 217 -18.07 -4.19 56.28
C ARG A 217 -18.54 -5.12 55.18
N VAL A 218 -17.61 -5.88 54.61
CA VAL A 218 -17.90 -6.92 53.61
C VAL A 218 -17.08 -8.18 53.88
N TRP A 219 -17.74 -9.33 53.84
CA TRP A 219 -17.10 -10.64 53.74
C TRP A 219 -17.57 -11.33 52.47
N GLN A 220 -16.68 -12.02 51.77
CA GLN A 220 -17.01 -12.70 50.51
C GLN A 220 -16.48 -14.14 50.46
N ARG A 221 -17.20 -14.99 49.72
CA ARG A 221 -16.76 -16.33 49.33
C ARG A 221 -17.41 -16.74 48.01
N SER A 222 -16.61 -17.12 47.03
CA SER A 222 -17.09 -17.80 45.84
C SER A 222 -17.27 -19.29 46.13
N ILE A 223 -18.46 -19.82 45.83
CA ILE A 223 -18.80 -21.24 45.89
C ILE A 223 -18.74 -21.78 44.45
N PRO A 224 -17.99 -22.86 44.15
CA PRO A 224 -17.90 -23.44 42.80
C PRO A 224 -19.13 -24.30 42.46
N LEU A 225 -20.32 -23.69 42.57
CA LEU A 225 -21.61 -24.29 42.30
C LEU A 225 -22.53 -23.23 41.66
N GLY A 226 -23.26 -23.58 40.61
CA GLY A 226 -24.06 -22.62 39.83
C GLY A 226 -25.08 -23.27 38.90
N GLY A 227 -25.79 -22.47 38.11
CA GLY A 227 -26.88 -22.89 37.23
C GLY A 227 -26.58 -24.03 36.24
N ASN A 228 -25.31 -24.26 35.86
CA ASN A 228 -24.84 -25.35 35.00
C ASN A 228 -24.84 -26.71 35.74
N HIS A 229 -24.63 -26.71 37.06
CA HIS A 229 -24.63 -27.92 37.87
C HIS A 229 -26.03 -28.55 37.92
N PHE A 230 -27.07 -27.72 37.99
CA PHE A 230 -28.46 -28.15 37.82
C PHE A 230 -28.69 -28.79 36.44
N THR A 231 -28.20 -28.18 35.36
CA THR A 231 -28.31 -28.72 34.00
C THR A 231 -27.60 -30.07 33.86
N LYS A 232 -26.35 -30.16 34.35
CA LYS A 232 -25.56 -31.41 34.36
C LYS A 232 -26.26 -32.52 35.15
N GLN A 233 -26.83 -32.20 36.31
CA GLN A 233 -27.59 -33.18 37.09
C GLN A 233 -28.85 -33.66 36.33
N LEU A 234 -29.58 -32.76 35.66
CA LEU A 234 -30.71 -33.13 34.80
C LEU A 234 -30.29 -34.00 33.62
N THR A 235 -29.14 -33.73 32.97
CA THR A 235 -28.64 -34.61 31.89
C THR A 235 -28.33 -36.02 32.39
N LYS A 236 -27.82 -36.15 33.63
CA LYS A 236 -27.45 -37.42 34.25
C LYS A 236 -28.67 -38.24 34.64
N ASP A 237 -29.61 -37.65 35.38
CA ASP A 237 -30.74 -38.38 35.97
C ASP A 237 -31.85 -38.66 34.93
N LEU A 238 -32.13 -37.70 34.04
CA LEU A 238 -33.17 -37.83 33.01
C LEU A 238 -32.63 -38.31 31.65
N LYS A 239 -31.31 -38.56 31.53
CA LYS A 239 -30.62 -39.01 30.31
C LYS A 239 -30.90 -38.13 29.09
N LEU A 240 -30.89 -36.81 29.30
CA LEU A 240 -31.18 -35.80 28.28
C LEU A 240 -29.90 -35.18 27.70
N THR A 241 -29.98 -34.66 26.48
CA THR A 241 -28.94 -33.79 25.93
C THR A 241 -28.86 -32.47 26.72
N PHE A 242 -27.69 -31.83 26.73
CA PHE A 242 -27.48 -30.58 27.48
C PHE A 242 -28.49 -29.49 27.12
N ALA A 243 -28.73 -29.26 25.83
CA ALA A 243 -29.71 -28.27 25.36
C ALA A 243 -31.14 -28.57 25.84
N LYS A 244 -31.57 -29.84 25.83
CA LYS A 244 -32.90 -30.25 26.31
C LYS A 244 -33.02 -30.12 27.84
N ALA A 245 -31.96 -30.45 28.58
CA ALA A 245 -31.90 -30.25 30.03
C ALA A 245 -31.91 -28.75 30.41
N GLU A 246 -31.19 -27.89 29.68
CA GLU A 246 -31.17 -26.44 29.89
C GLU A 246 -32.56 -25.83 29.62
N HIS A 247 -33.20 -26.24 28.53
CA HIS A 247 -34.56 -25.82 28.19
C HIS A 247 -35.57 -26.20 29.29
N LEU A 248 -35.56 -27.45 29.76
CA LEU A 248 -36.43 -27.89 30.86
C LEU A 248 -36.12 -27.17 32.18
N LYS A 249 -34.85 -26.87 32.47
CA LYS A 249 -34.46 -26.11 33.66
C LYS A 249 -35.03 -24.68 33.63
N ARG A 250 -34.97 -24.01 32.47
CA ARG A 250 -35.50 -22.65 32.27
C ARG A 250 -37.03 -22.65 32.34
N ASN A 251 -37.67 -23.60 31.64
CA ASN A 251 -39.12 -23.72 31.52
C ASN A 251 -39.71 -24.73 32.53
N ALA A 252 -39.13 -24.80 33.74
CA ALA A 252 -39.44 -25.81 34.75
C ALA A 252 -40.89 -25.81 35.26
N ARG A 253 -41.66 -24.72 35.01
CA ARG A 253 -43.10 -24.64 35.31
C ARG A 253 -43.98 -25.30 34.24
N GLU A 254 -43.45 -25.44 33.03
CA GLU A 254 -44.15 -25.94 31.83
C GLU A 254 -43.77 -27.40 31.52
N ALA A 255 -42.86 -27.99 32.31
CA ALA A 255 -42.52 -29.40 32.22
C ALA A 255 -43.73 -30.29 32.54
N GLU A 256 -43.87 -31.41 31.82
CA GLU A 256 -44.96 -32.38 32.00
C GLU A 256 -45.02 -32.95 33.44
N ASP A 257 -43.85 -33.12 34.07
CA ASP A 257 -43.73 -33.48 35.49
C ASP A 257 -42.70 -32.57 36.22
N PRO A 258 -43.16 -31.43 36.77
CA PRO A 258 -42.31 -30.53 37.54
C PRO A 258 -41.79 -31.16 38.85
N LYS A 259 -42.46 -32.19 39.37
CA LYS A 259 -42.10 -32.84 40.63
C LYS A 259 -40.90 -33.76 40.43
N THR A 260 -40.90 -34.57 39.37
CA THR A 260 -39.74 -35.39 38.98
C THR A 260 -38.56 -34.51 38.57
N LEU A 261 -38.80 -33.41 37.85
CA LEU A 261 -37.76 -32.43 37.53
C LEU A 261 -37.09 -31.84 38.78
N PHE A 262 -37.88 -31.45 39.80
CA PHE A 262 -37.35 -30.97 41.07
C PHE A 262 -36.62 -32.06 41.86
N GLN A 263 -37.10 -33.31 41.84
CA GLN A 263 -36.42 -34.43 42.48
C GLN A 263 -35.04 -34.71 41.88
N ALA A 264 -34.91 -34.69 40.54
CA ALA A 264 -33.63 -34.83 39.86
C ALA A 264 -32.64 -33.69 40.23
N MET A 265 -33.12 -32.45 40.38
CA MET A 265 -32.28 -31.32 40.82
C MET A 265 -31.95 -31.32 42.33
N ARG A 266 -32.62 -32.13 43.16
CA ARG A 266 -32.51 -32.10 44.62
C ARG A 266 -31.08 -32.27 45.18
N PRO A 267 -30.17 -33.09 44.61
CA PRO A 267 -28.79 -33.17 45.08
C PRO A 267 -28.09 -31.80 45.03
N VAL A 268 -28.19 -31.09 43.90
CA VAL A 268 -27.56 -29.77 43.70
C VAL A 268 -28.15 -28.72 44.66
N PHE A 269 -29.45 -28.78 44.95
CA PHE A 269 -30.08 -27.94 45.97
C PHE A 269 -29.52 -28.22 47.38
N ASN A 270 -29.24 -29.49 47.74
CA ASN A 270 -28.66 -29.84 49.04
C ASN A 270 -27.21 -29.38 49.15
N ASP A 271 -26.41 -29.53 48.09
CA ASP A 271 -25.02 -29.10 48.05
C ASP A 271 -24.93 -27.57 48.21
N LEU A 272 -25.80 -26.82 47.52
CA LEU A 272 -25.91 -25.37 47.67
C LEU A 272 -26.24 -24.96 49.11
N VAL A 273 -27.28 -25.55 49.70
CA VAL A 273 -27.66 -25.30 51.10
C VAL A 273 -26.49 -25.61 52.04
N THR A 274 -25.77 -26.70 51.82
CA THR A 274 -24.65 -27.13 52.67
C THR A 274 -23.48 -26.14 52.60
N GLU A 275 -23.09 -25.69 51.41
CA GLU A 275 -22.02 -24.69 51.26
C GLU A 275 -22.41 -23.30 51.77
N VAL A 276 -23.66 -22.87 51.56
CA VAL A 276 -24.17 -21.60 52.12
C VAL A 276 -24.20 -21.67 53.66
N GLN A 277 -24.75 -22.75 54.24
CA GLN A 277 -24.78 -22.94 55.70
C GLN A 277 -23.37 -22.93 56.30
N ARG A 278 -22.42 -23.64 55.68
CA ARG A 278 -21.01 -23.66 56.11
C ARG A 278 -20.38 -22.28 56.05
N SER A 279 -20.67 -21.52 54.99
CA SER A 279 -20.15 -20.16 54.78
C SER A 279 -20.71 -19.17 55.80
N VAL A 280 -22.01 -19.21 56.06
CA VAL A 280 -22.68 -18.38 57.07
C VAL A 280 -22.17 -18.69 58.48
N THR A 281 -22.06 -19.98 58.83
CA THR A 281 -21.52 -20.41 60.13
C THR A 281 -20.08 -19.93 60.32
N PHE A 282 -19.25 -20.00 59.28
CA PHE A 282 -17.87 -19.52 59.32
C PHE A 282 -17.78 -17.99 59.47
N PHE A 283 -18.64 -17.23 58.80
CA PHE A 283 -18.74 -15.78 59.01
C PHE A 283 -19.12 -15.43 60.46
N GLN A 284 -20.12 -16.11 61.04
CA GLN A 284 -20.54 -15.91 62.43
C GLN A 284 -19.47 -16.32 63.46
N GLN A 285 -18.49 -17.15 63.09
CA GLN A 285 -17.32 -17.44 63.91
C GLN A 285 -16.27 -16.32 63.89
N ILE A 286 -16.14 -15.62 62.75
CA ILE A 286 -15.26 -14.45 62.58
C ILE A 286 -15.85 -13.23 63.28
N ASP A 287 -17.07 -12.84 62.93
CA ASP A 287 -17.79 -11.73 63.56
C ASP A 287 -18.96 -12.28 64.41
N ARG A 288 -18.68 -12.46 65.71
CA ARG A 288 -19.66 -12.97 66.68
C ARG A 288 -20.74 -11.96 67.07
N LYS A 289 -20.59 -10.68 66.70
CA LYS A 289 -21.58 -9.62 66.99
C LYS A 289 -22.56 -9.44 65.82
N ALA A 290 -22.15 -9.80 64.61
CA ALA A 290 -22.98 -9.68 63.42
C ALA A 290 -24.25 -10.55 63.49
N LYS A 291 -25.41 -9.90 63.43
CA LYS A 291 -26.72 -10.54 63.25
C LYS A 291 -27.04 -10.61 61.76
N ILE A 292 -27.72 -11.67 61.32
CA ILE A 292 -28.13 -11.83 59.91
C ILE A 292 -29.64 -11.60 59.81
N ARG A 293 -30.04 -10.57 59.07
CA ARG A 293 -31.44 -10.21 58.83
C ARG A 293 -32.15 -11.16 57.86
N GLY A 294 -31.44 -11.64 56.84
CA GLY A 294 -32.02 -12.44 55.77
C GLY A 294 -31.09 -12.59 54.57
N ILE A 295 -31.62 -13.24 53.52
CA ILE A 295 -30.87 -13.60 52.31
C ILE A 295 -31.49 -12.91 51.08
N ILE A 296 -30.70 -12.10 50.37
CA ILE A 296 -31.02 -11.60 49.02
C ILE A 296 -30.43 -12.58 48.00
N VAL A 297 -31.17 -12.93 46.94
CA VAL A 297 -30.70 -13.86 45.89
C VAL A 297 -30.75 -13.17 44.54
N LEU A 298 -29.62 -13.17 43.82
CA LEU A 298 -29.40 -12.53 42.53
C LEU A 298 -28.95 -13.56 41.48
N GLY A 299 -28.98 -13.18 40.21
CA GLY A 299 -28.62 -14.02 39.06
C GLY A 299 -29.82 -14.78 38.46
N ASN A 300 -29.73 -15.12 37.17
CA ASN A 300 -30.84 -15.75 36.44
C ASN A 300 -31.18 -17.18 36.94
N THR A 301 -30.25 -17.87 37.61
CA THR A 301 -30.51 -19.18 38.24
C THR A 301 -31.61 -19.11 39.31
N THR A 302 -31.82 -17.93 39.92
CA THR A 302 -32.84 -17.71 40.97
C THR A 302 -34.29 -17.79 40.49
N LYS A 303 -34.50 -17.79 39.15
CA LYS A 303 -35.80 -18.00 38.51
C LYS A 303 -36.32 -19.44 38.67
N LEU A 304 -35.44 -20.39 39.03
CA LEU A 304 -35.80 -21.78 39.29
C LEU A 304 -36.98 -21.88 40.29
N PRO A 305 -38.13 -22.46 39.89
CA PRO A 305 -39.27 -22.62 40.77
C PRO A 305 -38.92 -23.38 42.05
N GLY A 306 -39.35 -22.86 43.20
CA GLY A 306 -39.09 -23.47 44.51
C GLY A 306 -37.73 -23.16 45.11
N LEU A 307 -36.74 -22.62 44.36
CA LEU A 307 -35.38 -22.36 44.88
C LEU A 307 -35.39 -21.40 46.08
N LYS A 308 -36.11 -20.27 45.98
CA LYS A 308 -36.21 -19.29 47.08
C LYS A 308 -36.85 -19.91 48.33
N GLN A 309 -37.93 -20.68 48.17
CA GLN A 309 -38.61 -21.39 49.25
C GLN A 309 -37.71 -22.49 49.86
N TYR A 310 -36.92 -23.19 49.04
CA TYR A 310 -36.00 -24.23 49.49
C TYR A 310 -34.83 -23.66 50.30
N LEU A 311 -34.24 -22.56 49.85
CA LEU A 311 -33.19 -21.85 50.59
C LEU A 311 -33.72 -21.38 51.94
N GLY A 312 -34.83 -20.64 51.98
CA GLY A 312 -35.38 -20.11 53.23
C GLY A 312 -35.72 -21.21 54.24
N LYS A 313 -36.40 -22.28 53.79
CA LYS A 313 -36.79 -23.40 54.67
C LYS A 313 -35.60 -24.17 55.26
N ASN A 314 -34.54 -24.41 54.48
CA ASN A 314 -33.43 -25.25 54.94
C ASN A 314 -32.30 -24.46 55.63
N LEU A 315 -32.13 -23.17 55.31
CA LEU A 315 -31.13 -22.30 55.96
C LEU A 315 -31.67 -21.61 57.22
N GLY A 316 -33.00 -21.52 57.39
CA GLY A 316 -33.62 -20.89 58.55
C GLY A 316 -33.59 -19.35 58.55
N TYR A 317 -33.34 -18.74 57.39
CA TYR A 317 -33.33 -17.30 57.18
C TYR A 317 -34.37 -16.90 56.14
N ASP A 318 -35.04 -15.76 56.33
CA ASP A 318 -35.99 -15.25 55.34
C ASP A 318 -35.28 -14.83 54.05
N VAL A 319 -35.84 -15.24 52.91
CA VAL A 319 -35.38 -14.80 51.59
C VAL A 319 -36.05 -13.47 51.25
N LEU A 320 -35.28 -12.39 51.34
CA LEU A 320 -35.75 -11.03 51.12
C LEU A 320 -36.13 -10.83 49.64
N PRO A 321 -37.28 -10.18 49.35
CA PRO A 321 -37.70 -9.92 47.98
C PRO A 321 -36.82 -8.84 47.33
N PHE A 322 -36.15 -9.20 46.24
CA PHE A 322 -35.56 -8.23 45.31
C PHE A 322 -36.43 -8.18 44.06
N GLU A 323 -37.17 -7.08 43.89
CA GLU A 323 -38.12 -6.86 42.78
C GLU A 323 -37.70 -5.72 41.85
N LYS A 324 -37.02 -4.71 42.39
CA LYS A 324 -36.50 -3.56 41.64
C LYS A 324 -35.25 -2.98 42.31
N PHE A 325 -34.42 -2.33 41.49
CA PHE A 325 -33.45 -1.35 41.96
C PHE A 325 -34.20 -0.15 42.56
N LYS A 326 -33.76 0.36 43.72
CA LYS A 326 -34.44 1.47 44.42
C LYS A 326 -33.98 2.86 43.93
N ARG A 327 -32.69 3.00 43.60
CA ARG A 327 -31.98 4.25 43.29
C ARG A 327 -31.39 4.26 41.88
N LEU A 328 -32.04 3.53 40.98
CA LEU A 328 -31.69 3.44 39.56
C LEU A 328 -32.90 3.83 38.72
N SER A 329 -32.78 4.94 37.99
CA SER A 329 -33.84 5.49 37.14
C SER A 329 -33.47 5.40 35.65
N GLY A 330 -34.37 5.82 34.75
CA GLY A 330 -34.18 5.79 33.29
C GLY A 330 -35.23 4.96 32.53
N GLU A 331 -35.45 5.28 31.26
CA GLU A 331 -36.41 4.57 30.40
C GLU A 331 -36.08 3.07 30.20
N PRO A 332 -34.82 2.64 29.98
CA PRO A 332 -34.52 1.25 29.62
C PRO A 332 -34.93 0.22 30.68
N ILE A 333 -34.99 0.61 31.97
CA ILE A 333 -35.38 -0.28 33.08
C ILE A 333 -36.84 -0.74 32.98
N SER A 334 -37.68 0.00 32.25
CA SER A 334 -39.10 -0.32 32.06
C SER A 334 -39.35 -1.37 30.98
N THR A 335 -38.36 -1.66 30.13
CA THR A 335 -38.49 -2.61 29.01
C THR A 335 -38.66 -4.06 29.50
N PRO A 336 -39.39 -4.92 28.75
CA PRO A 336 -39.51 -6.34 29.09
C PRO A 336 -38.15 -7.05 29.20
N SER A 337 -37.26 -6.82 28.23
CA SER A 337 -35.92 -7.43 28.17
C SER A 337 -35.04 -7.10 29.38
N PHE A 338 -35.17 -5.89 29.95
CA PHE A 338 -34.52 -5.55 31.21
C PHE A 338 -35.20 -6.25 32.39
N LYS A 339 -36.53 -6.18 32.51
CA LYS A 339 -37.28 -6.79 33.62
C LYS A 339 -37.00 -8.29 33.73
N ASP A 340 -37.00 -8.99 32.60
CA ASP A 340 -36.69 -10.41 32.52
C ASP A 340 -35.29 -10.72 33.07
N ASN A 341 -34.28 -9.88 32.81
CA ASN A 341 -32.88 -10.14 33.20
C ASN A 341 -32.37 -9.28 34.37
N SER A 342 -33.26 -8.52 35.02
CA SER A 342 -32.99 -7.56 36.10
C SER A 342 -32.07 -8.12 37.20
N MET A 343 -32.37 -9.32 37.70
CA MET A 343 -31.59 -10.00 38.74
C MET A 343 -30.14 -10.31 38.33
N SER A 344 -29.81 -10.30 37.03
CA SER A 344 -28.46 -10.56 36.52
C SER A 344 -27.57 -9.32 36.40
N PHE A 345 -28.15 -8.11 36.47
CA PHE A 345 -27.44 -6.84 36.27
C PHE A 345 -26.82 -6.24 37.54
N GLY A 346 -27.00 -6.83 38.72
CA GLY A 346 -26.43 -6.31 39.98
C GLY A 346 -24.91 -6.13 39.96
N VAL A 347 -24.18 -6.98 39.23
CA VAL A 347 -22.72 -6.81 39.00
C VAL A 347 -22.45 -5.58 38.13
N CYS A 348 -23.10 -5.47 36.97
CA CYS A 348 -22.94 -4.33 36.05
C CYS A 348 -23.29 -2.99 36.71
N TYR A 349 -24.36 -2.94 37.51
CA TYR A 349 -24.75 -1.75 38.25
C TYR A 349 -23.70 -1.37 39.31
N GLY A 350 -23.19 -2.36 40.07
CA GLY A 350 -22.10 -2.16 41.02
C GLY A 350 -20.81 -1.61 40.39
N LEU A 351 -20.46 -2.08 39.19
CA LEU A 351 -19.35 -1.54 38.39
C LEU A 351 -19.61 -0.10 37.94
N CYS A 352 -20.84 0.21 37.52
CA CYS A 352 -21.23 1.56 37.13
C CYS A 352 -21.14 2.54 38.31
N LEU A 353 -21.65 2.16 39.48
CA LEU A 353 -21.54 2.95 40.72
C LEU A 353 -20.08 3.26 41.06
N GLN A 354 -19.18 2.27 40.90
CA GLN A 354 -17.75 2.48 41.13
C GLN A 354 -17.11 3.41 40.10
N ALA A 355 -17.45 3.28 38.81
CA ALA A 355 -16.94 4.17 37.77
C ALA A 355 -17.48 5.61 37.88
N LEU A 356 -18.70 5.78 38.40
CA LEU A 356 -19.31 7.07 38.74
C LEU A 356 -18.78 7.69 40.05
N GLU A 357 -17.98 6.96 40.82
CA GLU A 357 -17.43 7.38 42.13
C GLU A 357 -18.50 7.48 43.26
N GLU A 358 -19.63 6.79 43.09
CA GLU A 358 -20.78 6.75 44.02
C GLU A 358 -20.76 5.55 44.99
N SER A 359 -19.70 4.73 44.97
CA SER A 359 -19.64 3.46 45.70
C SER A 359 -18.59 3.41 46.81
N SER A 360 -18.86 2.68 47.88
CA SER A 360 -17.97 2.58 49.05
C SER A 360 -16.63 1.86 48.80
N LEU A 361 -16.52 0.91 47.85
CA LEU A 361 -15.23 0.36 47.40
C LEU A 361 -14.78 1.02 46.10
N THR A 362 -13.60 1.63 46.09
CA THR A 362 -13.00 2.28 44.90
C THR A 362 -11.82 1.52 44.30
N THR A 363 -11.53 0.31 44.79
CA THR A 363 -10.33 -0.48 44.46
C THR A 363 -10.23 -0.87 42.99
N ASN A 364 -9.02 -0.82 42.44
CA ASN A 364 -8.81 -1.07 41.01
C ASN A 364 -7.67 -2.06 40.76
N LEU A 365 -7.99 -3.20 40.13
CA LEU A 365 -7.03 -4.23 39.76
C LEU A 365 -6.53 -4.10 38.31
N VAL A 366 -6.70 -2.94 37.65
CA VAL A 366 -6.01 -2.64 36.38
C VAL A 366 -4.49 -2.52 36.65
N PRO A 367 -3.63 -3.19 35.86
CA PRO A 367 -2.17 -3.06 35.99
C PRO A 367 -1.74 -1.61 35.78
N ARG A 368 -0.92 -1.08 36.70
CA ARG A 368 -0.47 0.32 36.67
C ARG A 368 0.27 0.65 35.36
N GLU A 369 0.91 -0.33 34.75
CA GLU A 369 1.62 -0.21 33.49
C GLU A 369 0.69 0.14 32.32
N ILE A 370 -0.55 -0.37 32.32
CA ILE A 370 -1.57 -0.04 31.32
C ILE A 370 -2.07 1.40 31.53
N LEU A 371 -2.25 1.82 32.79
CA LEU A 371 -2.65 3.19 33.11
C LEU A 371 -1.56 4.20 32.75
N THR A 372 -0.29 3.91 33.06
CA THR A 372 0.83 4.78 32.68
C THR A 372 1.04 4.82 31.17
N GLU A 373 0.90 3.71 30.46
CA GLU A 373 0.95 3.68 28.99
C GLU A 373 -0.15 4.56 28.36
N ARG A 374 -1.39 4.50 28.85
CA ARG A 374 -2.48 5.40 28.40
C ARG A 374 -2.21 6.86 28.72
N LEU A 375 -1.67 7.18 29.91
CA LEU A 375 -1.28 8.54 30.28
C LEU A 375 -0.13 9.07 29.39
N ILE A 376 0.82 8.21 29.01
CA ILE A 376 1.88 8.55 28.06
C ILE A 376 1.29 8.74 26.67
N ARG A 377 0.45 7.82 26.18
CA ARG A 377 -0.19 7.87 24.86
C ARG A 377 -1.05 9.12 24.66
N SER A 378 -1.84 9.50 25.68
CA SER A 378 -2.68 10.70 25.65
C SER A 378 -1.87 12.01 25.74
N LYS A 379 -0.74 12.01 26.44
CA LYS A 379 0.18 13.18 26.50
C LYS A 379 1.11 13.28 25.29
N LYS A 380 1.47 12.16 24.63
CA LYS A 380 2.37 12.10 23.48
C LYS A 380 2.10 13.15 22.38
N PRO A 381 0.87 13.38 21.88
CA PRO A 381 0.64 14.43 20.88
C PRO A 381 0.95 15.83 21.39
N TRP A 382 0.67 16.13 22.67
CA TRP A 382 0.99 17.40 23.30
C TRP A 382 2.50 17.57 23.50
N THR A 383 3.21 16.51 23.89
CA THR A 383 4.68 16.52 23.97
C THR A 383 5.32 16.75 22.60
N VAL A 384 4.83 16.09 21.55
CA VAL A 384 5.31 16.28 20.17
C VAL A 384 5.04 17.71 19.69
N ALA A 385 3.85 18.25 19.94
CA ALA A 385 3.53 19.64 19.60
C ALA A 385 4.42 20.65 20.36
N GLY A 386 4.69 20.41 21.65
CA GLY A 386 5.60 21.23 22.45
C GLY A 386 7.05 21.20 21.95
N VAL A 387 7.57 20.01 21.58
CA VAL A 387 8.90 19.87 20.99
C VAL A 387 8.97 20.54 19.61
N ALA A 388 7.95 20.40 18.78
CA ALA A 388 7.88 21.06 17.47
C ALA A 388 7.87 22.59 17.59
N LEU A 389 7.11 23.15 18.54
CA LEU A 389 7.08 24.58 18.83
C LEU A 389 8.43 25.09 19.36
N LEU A 390 9.09 24.30 20.21
CA LEU A 390 10.43 24.61 20.74
C LEU A 390 11.50 24.60 19.64
N LEU A 391 11.46 23.61 18.73
CA LEU A 391 12.31 23.58 17.54
C LEU A 391 12.05 24.78 16.63
N LEU A 392 10.79 25.13 16.38
CA LEU A 392 10.42 26.31 15.59
C LEU A 392 10.97 27.60 16.24
N ALA A 393 10.85 27.74 17.56
CA ALA A 393 11.40 28.87 18.30
C ALA A 393 12.95 28.95 18.20
N PHE A 394 13.66 27.82 18.24
CA PHE A 394 15.10 27.78 18.02
C PHE A 394 15.49 28.09 16.57
N SER A 395 14.79 27.55 15.57
CA SER A 395 15.03 27.89 14.15
C SER A 395 14.76 29.36 13.86
N PHE A 396 13.71 29.93 14.46
CA PHE A 396 13.39 31.36 14.37
C PHE A 396 14.48 32.21 15.05
N ASN A 397 14.89 31.85 16.27
CA ASN A 397 15.98 32.55 16.97
C ASN A 397 17.31 32.49 16.18
N TYR A 398 17.66 31.33 15.65
CA TYR A 398 18.84 31.15 14.79
C TYR A 398 18.77 32.04 13.55
N PHE A 399 17.66 32.04 12.81
CA PHE A 399 17.47 32.88 11.61
C PHE A 399 17.64 34.38 11.91
N PHE A 400 17.10 34.87 13.04
CA PHE A 400 17.28 36.26 13.45
C PHE A 400 18.72 36.57 13.88
N ILE A 401 19.37 35.67 14.63
CA ILE A 401 20.78 35.84 15.02
C ILE A 401 21.70 35.84 13.79
N GLU A 402 21.46 34.94 12.82
CA GLU A 402 22.22 34.85 11.58
C GLU A 402 22.05 36.12 10.73
N ASN A 403 20.83 36.65 10.61
CA ASN A 403 20.58 37.91 9.90
C ASN A 403 21.27 39.11 10.59
N VAL A 404 21.28 39.18 11.92
CA VAL A 404 22.06 40.22 12.63
C VAL A 404 23.56 40.06 12.37
N HIS A 405 24.10 38.83 12.42
CA HIS A 405 25.51 38.55 12.16
C HIS A 405 25.97 38.88 10.74
N LYS A 406 25.07 38.86 9.75
CA LYS A 406 25.37 39.30 8.38
C LYS A 406 25.71 40.79 8.31
N ASP A 407 25.08 41.63 9.14
CA ASP A 407 25.30 43.09 9.14
C ASP A 407 26.46 43.54 10.04
N THR A 408 26.83 42.80 11.10
CA THR A 408 27.64 43.37 12.21
C THR A 408 29.15 43.51 11.99
N ARG A 409 29.70 43.39 10.76
CA ARG A 409 31.14 43.63 10.48
C ARG A 409 31.44 44.34 9.15
N GLN A 410 30.50 45.10 8.60
CA GLN A 410 30.78 45.80 7.34
C GLN A 410 31.79 46.94 7.52
N ASP A 411 31.76 47.65 8.66
CA ASP A 411 32.63 48.77 9.04
C ASP A 411 34.13 48.45 9.04
N VAL A 412 34.52 47.29 9.63
CA VAL A 412 35.94 46.87 9.73
C VAL A 412 36.54 46.56 8.35
N TRP A 413 35.71 46.06 7.43
CA TRP A 413 36.17 45.58 6.12
C TRP A 413 35.88 46.56 4.97
N GLU A 414 35.07 47.61 5.17
CA GLU A 414 34.59 48.51 4.11
C GLU A 414 35.72 49.10 3.26
N SER A 415 36.79 49.57 3.92
CA SER A 415 37.99 50.11 3.24
C SER A 415 38.70 49.07 2.36
N SER A 416 38.80 47.82 2.83
CA SER A 416 39.39 46.70 2.08
C SER A 416 38.47 46.23 0.95
N LEU A 417 37.15 46.20 1.19
CA LEU A 417 36.14 45.84 0.20
C LEU A 417 36.09 46.86 -0.94
N ASN A 418 36.22 48.16 -0.63
CA ASN A 418 36.24 49.23 -1.62
C ASN A 418 37.51 49.18 -2.48
N LYS A 419 38.68 48.85 -1.89
CA LYS A 419 39.90 48.57 -2.67
C LYS A 419 39.75 47.35 -3.57
N ALA A 420 39.17 46.26 -3.06
CA ALA A 420 38.91 45.06 -3.85
C ALA A 420 37.95 45.33 -5.02
N LYS A 421 36.86 46.08 -4.78
CA LYS A 421 35.93 46.56 -5.82
C LYS A 421 36.62 47.45 -6.86
N GLN A 422 37.56 48.30 -6.46
CA GLN A 422 38.31 49.14 -7.41
C GLN A 422 39.24 48.30 -8.31
N VAL A 423 39.86 47.25 -7.76
CA VAL A 423 40.63 46.27 -8.54
C VAL A 423 39.69 45.46 -9.46
N GLU A 424 38.55 44.98 -8.96
CA GLU A 424 37.53 44.28 -9.75
C GLU A 424 36.97 45.15 -10.89
N GLN A 425 36.72 46.44 -10.64
CA GLN A 425 36.29 47.40 -11.65
C GLN A 425 37.40 47.63 -12.71
N THR A 426 38.66 47.64 -12.30
CA THR A 426 39.81 47.73 -13.23
C THR A 426 39.94 46.43 -14.06
N VAL A 427 39.82 45.26 -13.43
CA VAL A 427 39.87 43.95 -14.10
C VAL A 427 38.69 43.75 -15.05
N SER A 428 37.48 44.16 -14.68
CA SER A 428 36.30 44.10 -15.54
C SER A 428 36.37 45.11 -16.69
N THR A 429 36.91 46.31 -16.47
CA THR A 429 37.21 47.27 -17.56
C THR A 429 38.24 46.68 -18.53
N ASN A 430 39.31 46.08 -18.01
CA ASN A 430 40.32 45.42 -18.84
C ASN A 430 39.75 44.20 -19.58
N LYS A 431 38.98 43.33 -18.92
CA LYS A 431 38.28 42.20 -19.55
C LYS A 431 37.21 42.65 -20.56
N SER A 432 36.56 43.79 -20.35
CA SER A 432 35.62 44.37 -21.32
C SER A 432 36.37 44.94 -22.53
N THR A 433 37.51 45.58 -22.32
CA THR A 433 38.39 46.09 -23.39
C THR A 433 39.01 44.94 -24.18
N ASP A 434 39.47 43.90 -23.49
CA ASP A 434 40.00 42.67 -24.09
C ASP A 434 38.89 41.89 -24.81
N GLY A 435 37.73 41.73 -24.18
CA GLY A 435 36.53 41.17 -24.79
C GLY A 435 36.05 41.95 -26.01
N GLN A 436 36.18 43.28 -26.05
CA GLN A 436 35.94 44.10 -27.24
C GLN A 436 36.98 43.83 -28.34
N LYS A 437 38.26 43.66 -28.00
CA LYS A 437 39.31 43.29 -28.95
C LYS A 437 39.14 41.85 -29.46
N VAL A 438 38.77 40.91 -28.60
CA VAL A 438 38.40 39.54 -28.95
C VAL A 438 37.15 39.54 -29.82
N SER A 439 36.12 40.32 -29.51
CA SER A 439 34.92 40.45 -30.36
C SER A 439 35.23 41.13 -31.70
N GLN A 440 36.19 42.05 -31.77
CA GLN A 440 36.69 42.60 -33.04
C GLN A 440 37.47 41.54 -33.83
N LEU A 441 38.29 40.73 -33.15
CA LEU A 441 39.07 39.64 -33.76
C LEU A 441 38.18 38.47 -34.20
N GLU A 442 37.15 38.13 -33.43
CA GLU A 442 36.09 37.18 -33.77
C GLU A 442 35.22 37.74 -34.89
N PHE A 443 34.81 39.01 -34.84
CA PHE A 443 34.10 39.61 -35.98
C PHE A 443 34.96 39.55 -37.25
N VAL A 444 36.27 39.81 -37.18
CA VAL A 444 37.18 39.65 -38.33
C VAL A 444 37.36 38.18 -38.73
N LYS A 445 37.42 37.23 -37.79
CA LYS A 445 37.46 35.78 -38.08
C LYS A 445 36.15 35.30 -38.72
N THR A 446 35.01 35.57 -38.13
CA THR A 446 33.67 35.17 -38.60
C THR A 446 33.30 35.89 -39.88
N LEU A 447 33.65 37.17 -40.06
CA LEU A 447 33.58 37.83 -41.36
C LEU A 447 34.51 37.12 -42.36
N GLY A 448 35.70 36.73 -41.94
CA GLY A 448 36.61 35.87 -42.71
C GLY A 448 35.98 34.53 -43.11
N GLU A 449 35.35 33.80 -42.19
CA GLU A 449 34.72 32.49 -42.40
C GLU A 449 33.44 32.57 -43.25
N GLN A 450 32.67 33.65 -43.10
CA GLN A 450 31.47 33.93 -43.87
C GLN A 450 31.80 34.44 -45.28
N VAL A 451 32.81 35.30 -45.45
CA VAL A 451 33.26 35.81 -46.75
C VAL A 451 34.12 34.78 -47.51
N ALA A 452 34.93 33.97 -46.82
CA ALA A 452 35.64 32.83 -47.41
C ALA A 452 34.71 31.61 -47.67
N GLY A 453 33.47 31.65 -47.17
CA GLY A 453 32.39 30.76 -47.61
C GLY A 453 32.65 29.27 -47.37
N ASN A 454 32.97 28.92 -46.11
CA ASN A 454 33.08 27.57 -45.53
C ASN A 454 33.07 26.40 -46.54
N ARG A 455 34.25 26.11 -47.12
CA ARG A 455 34.47 25.14 -48.21
C ARG A 455 33.90 23.75 -47.90
N ASP A 456 33.98 23.32 -46.65
CA ASP A 456 33.50 22.03 -46.16
C ASP A 456 31.99 21.87 -46.27
N ARG A 457 31.21 22.90 -45.92
CA ARG A 457 29.73 22.86 -45.96
C ARG A 457 29.14 22.69 -47.35
N ARG A 458 29.91 22.93 -48.41
CA ARG A 458 29.47 22.67 -49.80
C ARG A 458 29.48 21.18 -50.16
N LEU A 459 30.21 20.36 -49.41
CA LEU A 459 30.39 18.94 -49.72
C LEU A 459 29.58 18.02 -48.81
N THR A 460 29.13 18.46 -47.62
CA THR A 460 28.43 17.62 -46.64
C THR A 460 27.23 16.84 -47.21
N TRP A 461 26.40 17.46 -48.05
CA TRP A 461 25.29 16.77 -48.72
C TRP A 461 25.75 15.74 -49.77
N LEU A 462 26.87 16.01 -50.47
CA LEU A 462 27.44 15.04 -51.42
C LEU A 462 28.10 13.87 -50.67
N GLU A 463 28.71 14.13 -49.51
CA GLU A 463 29.26 13.12 -48.62
C GLU A 463 28.16 12.23 -48.02
N LEU A 464 27.04 12.81 -47.57
CA LEU A 464 25.85 12.06 -47.14
C LEU A 464 25.31 11.17 -48.25
N LEU A 465 25.10 11.72 -49.46
CA LEU A 465 24.59 10.94 -50.60
C LEU A 465 25.55 9.82 -50.98
N LYS A 466 26.88 10.03 -50.88
CA LYS A 466 27.86 8.96 -51.04
C LYS A 466 27.70 7.90 -49.94
N ALA A 467 27.61 8.30 -48.67
CA ALA A 467 27.45 7.38 -47.54
C ALA A 467 26.20 6.48 -47.68
N VAL A 468 25.06 7.09 -48.07
CA VAL A 468 23.82 6.35 -48.39
C VAL A 468 24.02 5.39 -49.57
N ASN A 469 24.71 5.81 -50.63
CA ASN A 469 24.99 4.94 -51.77
C ASN A 469 25.87 3.74 -51.40
N GLU A 470 26.97 3.96 -50.66
CA GLU A 470 27.84 2.87 -50.17
C GLU A 470 27.10 1.93 -49.19
N SER A 471 26.04 2.41 -48.50
CA SER A 471 25.20 1.57 -47.65
C SER A 471 24.26 0.62 -48.40
N LEU A 472 24.03 0.83 -49.70
CA LEU A 472 23.22 -0.11 -50.49
C LEU A 472 23.98 -1.44 -50.70
N PRO A 473 23.28 -2.59 -50.77
CA PRO A 473 23.93 -3.87 -51.06
C PRO A 473 24.41 -3.94 -52.51
N HIS A 474 25.69 -4.27 -52.68
CA HIS A 474 26.36 -4.44 -53.96
C HIS A 474 26.69 -5.92 -54.24
N ASN A 475 26.84 -6.30 -55.51
CA ASN A 475 27.29 -7.65 -55.86
C ASN A 475 28.83 -7.76 -55.74
N PRO A 476 29.37 -8.66 -54.89
CA PRO A 476 30.81 -8.86 -54.77
C PRO A 476 31.49 -9.36 -56.07
N GLU A 477 30.77 -9.99 -57.01
CA GLU A 477 31.35 -10.51 -58.25
C GLU A 477 31.53 -9.46 -59.37
N PHE A 478 30.75 -8.37 -59.37
CA PHE A 478 30.71 -7.41 -60.48
C PHE A 478 30.96 -5.94 -60.08
N GLY A 479 30.98 -5.63 -58.78
CA GLY A 479 31.26 -4.27 -58.28
C GLY A 479 30.13 -3.26 -58.49
N PRO A 480 30.28 -2.04 -57.94
CA PRO A 480 29.23 -1.02 -57.98
C PRO A 480 28.94 -0.52 -59.41
N GLY A 481 27.66 -0.41 -59.75
CA GLY A 481 27.18 0.15 -61.03
C GLY A 481 27.03 -0.83 -62.20
N HIS A 482 27.39 -2.10 -62.04
CA HIS A 482 27.26 -3.12 -63.10
C HIS A 482 25.90 -3.84 -63.04
N ARG A 483 25.21 -3.95 -64.18
CA ARG A 483 23.90 -4.62 -64.28
C ARG A 483 24.06 -6.14 -64.32
N TYR A 484 23.24 -6.85 -63.54
CA TYR A 484 23.09 -8.31 -63.67
C TYR A 484 22.66 -8.70 -65.09
N PRO A 485 23.12 -9.86 -65.61
CA PRO A 485 22.63 -10.43 -66.87
C PRO A 485 21.10 -10.49 -66.94
N ASN A 486 20.52 -10.21 -68.11
CA ASN A 486 19.06 -10.14 -68.30
C ASN A 486 18.34 -11.47 -67.96
N ASP A 487 19.02 -12.60 -68.08
CA ASP A 487 18.53 -13.94 -67.76
C ASP A 487 18.67 -14.33 -66.27
N TYR A 488 19.36 -13.53 -65.44
CA TYR A 488 19.53 -13.82 -64.02
C TYR A 488 18.25 -13.51 -63.21
N PRO A 489 17.68 -14.45 -62.43
CA PRO A 489 16.40 -14.24 -61.75
C PRO A 489 16.38 -13.06 -60.77
N TYR A 490 15.43 -12.13 -60.94
CA TYR A 490 15.24 -10.98 -60.04
C TYR A 490 15.10 -11.36 -58.56
N THR A 491 14.49 -12.51 -58.28
CA THR A 491 14.33 -13.05 -56.91
C THR A 491 15.64 -13.40 -56.20
N LYS A 492 16.77 -13.44 -56.92
CA LYS A 492 18.10 -13.75 -56.42
C LYS A 492 19.09 -12.58 -56.55
N ARG A 493 18.64 -11.38 -56.97
CA ARG A 493 19.46 -10.16 -57.02
C ARG A 493 19.33 -9.41 -55.68
N PRO A 494 20.34 -9.37 -54.80
CA PRO A 494 20.27 -8.66 -53.50
C PRO A 494 20.21 -7.13 -53.59
N GLU A 495 19.95 -6.55 -54.76
CA GLU A 495 19.87 -5.10 -54.98
C GLU A 495 18.67 -4.47 -54.25
N LEU A 496 18.85 -3.21 -53.81
CA LEU A 496 17.76 -2.32 -53.37
C LEU A 496 17.70 -1.13 -54.32
N TYR A 497 16.48 -0.76 -54.74
CA TYR A 497 16.23 0.39 -55.60
C TYR A 497 15.63 1.51 -54.74
N VAL A 498 16.28 2.68 -54.70
CA VAL A 498 15.75 3.88 -54.01
C VAL A 498 15.02 4.72 -55.06
N ASP A 499 13.71 4.86 -54.91
CA ASP A 499 12.85 5.60 -55.83
C ASP A 499 12.82 7.10 -55.51
N TYR A 500 12.92 7.44 -54.22
CA TYR A 500 12.80 8.81 -53.74
C TYR A 500 13.55 9.02 -52.41
N VAL A 501 14.08 10.23 -52.23
CA VAL A 501 14.75 10.69 -51.00
C VAL A 501 14.11 12.00 -50.56
N GLU A 502 13.64 12.05 -49.32
CA GLU A 502 13.14 13.26 -48.68
C GLU A 502 14.02 13.62 -47.47
N SER A 503 14.09 14.91 -47.15
CA SER A 503 14.77 15.38 -45.93
C SER A 503 13.94 16.45 -45.23
N LYS A 504 13.90 16.36 -43.90
CA LYS A 504 13.22 17.34 -43.05
C LYS A 504 14.14 17.78 -41.92
N TYR A 505 14.31 19.09 -41.78
CA TYR A 505 15.05 19.70 -40.68
C TYR A 505 14.18 19.79 -39.42
N PHE A 506 14.81 19.61 -38.27
CA PHE A 506 14.25 19.84 -36.95
C PHE A 506 15.25 20.65 -36.13
N ASP A 507 14.78 21.70 -35.43
CA ASP A 507 15.58 22.46 -34.46
C ASP A 507 15.98 21.59 -33.25
N ASP A 508 15.17 20.56 -32.95
CA ASP A 508 15.49 19.50 -32.00
C ASP A 508 14.92 18.15 -32.49
N LEU A 509 15.80 17.19 -32.79
CA LEU A 509 15.45 15.82 -33.19
C LEU A 509 14.66 15.05 -32.12
N SER A 510 14.70 15.45 -30.85
CA SER A 510 13.90 14.82 -29.78
C SER A 510 12.40 14.80 -30.11
N THR A 511 11.93 15.81 -30.86
CA THR A 511 10.53 15.96 -31.28
C THR A 511 10.08 14.93 -32.34
N TYR A 512 11.02 14.29 -33.04
CA TYR A 512 10.75 13.24 -34.00
C TYR A 512 10.74 11.84 -33.36
N PHE A 513 11.60 11.59 -32.36
CA PHE A 513 11.65 10.33 -31.62
C PHE A 513 10.52 10.19 -30.59
N THR A 514 9.28 10.14 -31.08
CA THR A 514 8.11 9.69 -30.31
C THR A 514 8.24 8.21 -29.95
N ASP A 515 7.48 7.73 -28.97
CA ASP A 515 7.61 6.36 -28.46
C ASP A 515 7.27 5.29 -29.53
N GLU A 516 6.43 5.61 -30.52
CA GLU A 516 6.18 4.74 -31.68
C GLU A 516 7.44 4.63 -32.58
N VAL A 517 8.13 5.75 -32.83
CA VAL A 517 9.37 5.79 -33.62
C VAL A 517 10.51 5.07 -32.90
N LYS A 518 10.65 5.30 -31.58
CA LYS A 518 11.60 4.56 -30.73
C LYS A 518 11.35 3.05 -30.79
N LYS A 519 10.09 2.62 -30.67
CA LYS A 519 9.74 1.19 -30.76
C LYS A 519 10.15 0.58 -32.11
N LYS A 520 9.80 1.22 -33.23
CA LYS A 520 10.21 0.78 -34.59
C LYS A 520 11.72 0.71 -34.76
N TYR A 521 12.47 1.64 -34.15
CA TYR A 521 13.93 1.57 -34.12
C TYR A 521 14.43 0.37 -33.31
N LEU A 522 13.96 0.19 -32.07
CA LEU A 522 14.39 -0.88 -31.17
C LEU A 522 14.11 -2.28 -31.75
N GLU A 523 12.98 -2.47 -32.45
CA GLU A 523 12.66 -3.70 -33.19
C GLU A 523 13.71 -4.02 -34.28
N GLY A 524 14.23 -3.01 -34.99
CA GLY A 524 15.31 -3.17 -35.97
C GLY A 524 16.69 -3.36 -35.30
N TYR A 525 16.96 -2.58 -34.26
CA TYR A 525 18.23 -2.54 -33.54
C TYR A 525 18.54 -3.85 -32.78
N GLY A 526 17.50 -4.50 -32.23
CA GLY A 526 17.64 -5.83 -31.62
C GLY A 526 18.18 -6.87 -32.62
N ALA A 527 17.60 -6.93 -33.83
CA ALA A 527 18.06 -7.84 -34.88
C ALA A 527 19.49 -7.52 -35.36
N ILE A 528 19.91 -6.25 -35.34
CA ILE A 528 21.30 -5.85 -35.59
C ILE A 528 22.22 -6.40 -34.49
N LYS A 529 21.88 -6.21 -33.20
CA LYS A 529 22.70 -6.73 -32.08
C LYS A 529 22.80 -8.25 -32.06
N GLU A 530 21.72 -8.98 -32.36
CA GLU A 530 21.75 -10.45 -32.46
C GLU A 530 22.69 -10.92 -33.57
N ARG A 531 22.69 -10.25 -34.72
CA ARG A 531 23.62 -10.54 -35.81
C ARG A 531 25.07 -10.17 -35.47
N GLU A 532 25.29 -9.03 -34.81
CA GLU A 532 26.63 -8.63 -34.33
C GLU A 532 27.21 -9.67 -33.37
N LYS A 533 26.39 -10.18 -32.45
CA LYS A 533 26.76 -11.29 -31.55
C LYS A 533 27.05 -12.59 -32.32
N ALA A 534 26.18 -12.99 -33.25
CA ALA A 534 26.38 -14.21 -34.05
C ALA A 534 27.68 -14.17 -34.88
N LEU A 535 28.02 -13.00 -35.44
CA LEU A 535 29.28 -12.78 -36.16
C LEU A 535 30.49 -12.81 -35.23
N ALA A 536 30.41 -12.17 -34.05
CA ALA A 536 31.48 -12.18 -33.04
C ALA A 536 31.76 -13.60 -32.47
N GLU A 537 30.72 -14.42 -32.34
CA GLU A 537 30.82 -15.81 -31.89
C GLU A 537 31.12 -16.80 -33.04
N ASN A 538 31.32 -16.31 -34.27
CA ASN A 538 31.62 -17.08 -35.48
C ASN A 538 30.57 -18.17 -35.79
N GLN A 539 29.31 -17.93 -35.40
CA GLN A 539 28.18 -18.83 -35.59
C GLN A 539 27.42 -18.52 -36.89
N PRO A 540 26.75 -19.50 -37.53
CA PRO A 540 25.89 -19.23 -38.67
C PRO A 540 24.75 -18.29 -38.24
N VAL A 541 24.67 -17.12 -38.89
CA VAL A 541 23.69 -16.07 -38.56
C VAL A 541 22.26 -16.66 -38.60
N PRO A 542 21.50 -16.56 -37.49
CA PRO A 542 20.20 -17.23 -37.40
C PRO A 542 19.18 -16.64 -38.37
N PRO A 543 18.34 -17.47 -39.03
CA PRO A 543 17.28 -16.96 -39.89
C PRO A 543 16.19 -16.31 -39.03
N VAL A 544 15.93 -15.03 -39.27
CA VAL A 544 14.90 -14.26 -38.58
C VAL A 544 13.52 -14.82 -38.93
N THR A 545 12.77 -15.28 -37.92
CA THR A 545 11.41 -15.79 -38.09
C THR A 545 10.45 -14.69 -38.56
N PRO A 546 9.74 -14.87 -39.69
CA PRO A 546 8.58 -14.05 -40.02
C PRO A 546 7.47 -14.21 -38.95
N PRO A 547 6.64 -13.19 -38.71
CA PRO A 547 5.41 -13.35 -37.94
C PRO A 547 4.51 -14.45 -38.53
N ALA A 548 3.84 -15.22 -37.68
CA ALA A 548 2.98 -16.33 -38.11
C ALA A 548 1.75 -15.84 -38.91
N ASP A 549 1.36 -16.64 -39.91
CA ASP A 549 0.53 -16.23 -41.05
C ASP A 549 -0.93 -15.83 -40.75
N GLY A 550 -1.45 -14.96 -41.62
CA GLY A 550 -2.88 -14.79 -41.90
C GLY A 550 -3.13 -14.59 -43.40
N GLN A 551 -3.31 -15.68 -44.16
CA GLN A 551 -3.68 -15.60 -45.58
C GLN A 551 -5.13 -15.11 -45.80
N PRO A 552 -5.45 -14.54 -46.98
CA PRO A 552 -6.62 -13.68 -47.15
C PRO A 552 -7.92 -14.41 -47.47
N VAL A 553 -9.05 -13.77 -47.13
CA VAL A 553 -10.35 -13.97 -47.77
C VAL A 553 -11.02 -12.62 -48.00
N ASP A 554 -11.62 -12.45 -49.18
CA ASP A 554 -12.15 -11.19 -49.68
C ASP A 554 -13.37 -10.64 -48.91
N GLY A 555 -13.52 -9.31 -48.91
CA GLY A 555 -14.82 -8.65 -48.76
C GLY A 555 -15.05 -7.86 -47.46
N ALA A 556 -14.84 -6.55 -47.54
CA ALA A 556 -15.52 -5.56 -46.67
C ALA A 556 -16.71 -4.94 -47.45
N PRO A 557 -17.60 -4.11 -46.87
CA PRO A 557 -17.82 -3.70 -45.47
C PRO A 557 -19.35 -3.87 -45.11
N PRO A 558 -20.01 -3.11 -44.19
CA PRO A 558 -19.55 -2.18 -43.15
C PRO A 558 -20.14 -2.42 -41.73
N ALA A 559 -19.75 -1.52 -40.83
CA ALA A 559 -20.09 -1.40 -39.42
C ALA A 559 -21.59 -1.25 -39.08
N ASP A 560 -21.98 -1.90 -37.99
CA ASP A 560 -22.55 -1.33 -36.74
C ASP A 560 -22.38 -2.45 -35.68
N GLY A 561 -22.27 -2.26 -34.37
CA GLY A 561 -22.80 -1.24 -33.48
C GLY A 561 -23.54 -1.97 -32.34
N SER A 562 -23.31 -1.56 -31.08
CA SER A 562 -23.93 -2.10 -29.83
C SER A 562 -23.31 -3.35 -29.18
N ALA A 563 -22.92 -3.18 -27.91
CA ALA A 563 -22.84 -4.24 -26.89
C ALA A 563 -24.28 -4.64 -26.42
N PRO A 564 -24.53 -5.64 -25.54
CA PRO A 564 -23.93 -5.74 -24.20
C PRO A 564 -23.75 -7.16 -23.58
N ASP A 565 -23.39 -7.14 -22.29
CA ASP A 565 -23.57 -8.15 -21.24
C ASP A 565 -22.61 -9.36 -21.11
N GLY A 566 -22.39 -9.75 -19.84
CA GLY A 566 -22.31 -11.18 -19.52
C GLY A 566 -21.08 -11.75 -18.78
N THR A 567 -20.48 -11.02 -17.84
CA THR A 567 -19.74 -11.53 -16.65
C THR A 567 -19.16 -12.97 -16.61
N THR A 568 -17.86 -13.02 -16.27
CA THR A 568 -17.16 -13.99 -15.39
C THR A 568 -16.85 -15.43 -15.85
N GLY A 569 -15.54 -15.73 -15.87
CA GLY A 569 -14.92 -17.06 -15.82
C GLY A 569 -13.40 -16.91 -15.66
N GLU A 570 -12.77 -17.55 -14.68
CA GLU A 570 -11.37 -17.30 -14.31
C GLU A 570 -10.32 -18.02 -15.18
N ALA A 571 -9.23 -17.28 -15.45
CA ALA A 571 -7.81 -17.68 -15.51
C ALA A 571 -7.35 -18.99 -16.21
N VAL A 572 -6.49 -18.82 -17.23
CA VAL A 572 -5.15 -19.46 -17.26
C VAL A 572 -4.14 -18.43 -17.80
N ALA A 573 -2.96 -18.30 -17.17
CA ALA A 573 -1.90 -17.39 -17.59
C ALA A 573 -0.88 -18.09 -18.51
N ALA A 574 -0.31 -17.37 -19.48
CA ALA A 574 0.83 -17.82 -20.28
C ALA A 574 1.77 -16.66 -20.66
N ASP A 575 2.93 -16.67 -19.99
CA ASP A 575 4.26 -16.17 -20.36
C ASP A 575 4.50 -14.70 -20.82
N GLY A 576 5.47 -14.05 -20.16
CA GLY A 576 5.79 -12.63 -20.29
C GLY A 576 7.26 -12.35 -20.64
N THR A 577 7.81 -13.12 -21.57
CA THR A 577 9.25 -13.12 -21.90
C THR A 577 9.65 -12.20 -23.07
N ALA A 578 8.69 -11.68 -23.86
CA ALA A 578 8.98 -10.81 -25.00
C ALA A 578 9.28 -9.34 -24.59
N ASP A 579 8.47 -8.75 -23.69
CA ASP A 579 8.62 -7.34 -23.28
C ASP A 579 9.91 -7.06 -22.50
N ALA A 580 10.47 -8.07 -21.83
CA ALA A 580 11.69 -7.92 -21.02
C ALA A 580 12.94 -7.60 -21.86
N ASN A 581 13.05 -8.14 -23.07
CA ASN A 581 14.21 -7.88 -23.94
C ASN A 581 14.15 -6.51 -24.62
N ALA A 582 12.95 -6.01 -24.93
CA ALA A 582 12.77 -4.66 -25.49
C ALA A 582 13.17 -3.57 -24.47
N ALA A 583 12.75 -3.74 -23.20
CA ALA A 583 13.11 -2.81 -22.12
C ALA A 583 14.62 -2.80 -21.82
N ALA A 584 15.30 -3.93 -21.94
CA ALA A 584 16.76 -4.01 -21.78
C ALA A 584 17.51 -3.32 -22.94
N ALA A 585 16.99 -3.40 -24.18
CA ALA A 585 17.59 -2.75 -25.34
C ALA A 585 17.44 -1.21 -25.31
N GLU A 586 16.31 -0.69 -24.79
CA GLU A 586 16.08 0.75 -24.65
C GLU A 586 17.04 1.41 -23.65
N ALA A 587 17.43 0.70 -22.60
CA ALA A 587 18.32 1.21 -21.55
C ALA A 587 19.76 1.52 -22.02
N GLU A 588 20.19 1.00 -23.18
CA GLU A 588 21.53 1.24 -23.76
C GLU A 588 21.55 2.32 -24.85
N VAL A 589 20.39 2.89 -25.25
CA VAL A 589 20.28 3.82 -26.39
C VAL A 589 20.12 5.27 -25.92
N THR A 590 21.12 6.11 -26.21
CA THR A 590 21.03 7.56 -26.00
C THR A 590 20.36 8.21 -27.21
N TRP A 591 19.11 8.63 -27.08
CA TRP A 591 18.34 9.26 -28.17
C TRP A 591 18.94 10.61 -28.61
N PRO A 592 18.90 10.94 -29.93
CA PRO A 592 19.53 12.16 -30.43
C PRO A 592 18.71 13.40 -30.07
N THR A 593 19.40 14.50 -29.79
CA THR A 593 18.80 15.77 -29.38
C THR A 593 19.53 16.93 -30.05
N GLY A 594 18.87 18.09 -30.09
CA GLY A 594 19.35 19.27 -30.79
C GLY A 594 19.17 19.19 -32.31
N PRO A 595 19.68 20.18 -33.05
CA PRO A 595 19.35 20.36 -34.45
C PRO A 595 19.87 19.23 -35.33
N GLY A 596 19.10 18.87 -36.35
CA GLY A 596 19.47 17.83 -37.30
C GLY A 596 18.40 17.56 -38.36
N TRP A 597 18.71 16.63 -39.24
CA TRP A 597 17.84 16.19 -40.32
C TRP A 597 17.33 14.78 -40.07
N VAL A 598 16.07 14.54 -40.43
CA VAL A 598 15.57 13.18 -40.69
C VAL A 598 15.58 12.99 -42.20
N ILE A 599 16.20 11.91 -42.66
CA ILE A 599 16.27 11.52 -44.07
C ILE A 599 15.36 10.31 -44.27
N GLU A 600 14.44 10.40 -45.23
CA GLU A 600 13.59 9.29 -45.66
C GLU A 600 14.07 8.76 -47.01
N LEU A 601 14.29 7.44 -47.08
CA LEU A 601 14.58 6.68 -48.28
C LEU A 601 13.37 5.79 -48.58
N LYS A 602 12.64 6.09 -49.66
CA LYS A 602 11.57 5.25 -50.16
C LYS A 602 12.08 4.43 -51.35
N GLY A 603 11.85 3.13 -51.31
CA GLY A 603 12.41 2.22 -52.30
C GLY A 603 11.75 0.85 -52.31
N HIS A 604 12.30 -0.03 -53.14
CA HIS A 604 11.80 -1.39 -53.30
C HIS A 604 12.90 -2.40 -53.64
N HIS A 605 12.60 -3.69 -53.48
CA HIS A 605 13.44 -4.76 -54.00
C HIS A 605 12.64 -5.96 -54.48
N TYR A 606 13.31 -6.79 -55.28
CA TYR A 606 12.78 -8.03 -55.83
C TYR A 606 13.38 -9.29 -55.19
N PHE A 607 14.37 -9.14 -54.29
CA PHE A 607 15.08 -10.22 -53.56
C PHE A 607 14.16 -10.98 -52.57
N ASN A 608 13.24 -11.75 -53.11
CA ASN A 608 12.19 -12.46 -52.37
C ASN A 608 12.16 -13.96 -52.72
N GLY A 609 13.33 -14.52 -53.06
CA GLY A 609 13.49 -15.93 -53.46
C GLY A 609 13.72 -16.93 -52.32
N ASP A 610 14.06 -16.48 -51.11
CA ASP A 610 14.24 -17.31 -49.91
C ASP A 610 13.43 -16.72 -48.75
N PRO A 611 12.47 -17.46 -48.16
CA PRO A 611 11.65 -16.98 -47.04
C PRO A 611 12.41 -16.56 -45.79
N ARG A 612 13.69 -16.94 -45.65
CA ARG A 612 14.55 -16.57 -44.52
C ARG A 612 15.17 -15.18 -44.66
N THR A 613 15.19 -14.63 -45.88
CA THR A 613 15.82 -13.33 -46.18
C THR A 613 14.89 -12.36 -46.90
N TRP A 614 13.71 -12.77 -47.34
CA TRP A 614 12.77 -11.93 -48.08
C TRP A 614 12.23 -10.70 -47.30
N GLY A 615 11.67 -9.74 -48.05
CA GLY A 615 11.02 -8.54 -47.53
C GLY A 615 11.87 -7.73 -46.55
N ALA A 616 11.24 -7.27 -45.46
CA ALA A 616 11.88 -6.44 -44.42
C ALA A 616 13.23 -6.99 -43.93
N THR A 617 13.38 -8.32 -43.88
CA THR A 617 14.59 -8.98 -43.40
C THR A 617 15.79 -8.70 -44.31
N HIS A 618 15.61 -8.56 -45.63
CA HIS A 618 16.69 -8.16 -46.54
C HIS A 618 17.15 -6.74 -46.26
N VAL A 619 16.18 -5.82 -46.13
CA VAL A 619 16.43 -4.38 -45.90
C VAL A 619 17.12 -4.15 -44.54
N ARG A 620 16.70 -4.86 -43.48
CA ARG A 620 17.39 -4.87 -42.18
C ARG A 620 18.83 -5.37 -42.29
N ASN A 621 19.02 -6.50 -42.97
CA ASN A 621 20.32 -7.17 -43.08
C ASN A 621 21.31 -6.50 -44.06
N THR A 622 20.89 -5.48 -44.79
CA THR A 622 21.74 -4.76 -45.74
C THR A 622 21.75 -3.27 -45.41
N LEU A 623 20.72 -2.53 -45.79
CA LEU A 623 20.68 -1.08 -45.68
C LEU A 623 20.74 -0.57 -44.23
N LEU A 624 19.92 -1.10 -43.31
CA LEU A 624 19.96 -0.63 -41.90
C LEU A 624 21.29 -1.04 -41.23
N TRP A 625 21.74 -2.27 -41.44
CA TRP A 625 23.04 -2.74 -40.95
C TRP A 625 24.19 -1.83 -41.42
N ASN A 626 24.22 -1.48 -42.71
CA ASN A 626 25.28 -0.62 -43.27
C ASN A 626 25.16 0.85 -42.81
N LEU A 627 23.95 1.38 -42.65
CA LEU A 627 23.73 2.73 -42.11
C LEU A 627 24.14 2.84 -40.62
N GLU A 628 24.05 1.76 -39.86
CA GLU A 628 24.40 1.74 -38.43
C GLU A 628 25.89 1.40 -38.18
N LYS A 629 26.47 0.50 -38.98
CA LYS A 629 27.82 -0.09 -38.74
C LYS A 629 28.83 0.11 -39.88
N GLY A 630 28.43 0.66 -41.01
CA GLY A 630 29.28 0.82 -42.19
C GLY A 630 30.30 1.95 -42.09
N THR A 631 31.21 1.98 -43.07
CA THR A 631 32.15 3.09 -43.30
C THR A 631 31.97 3.66 -44.72
N VAL A 632 32.42 4.89 -44.91
CA VAL A 632 32.50 5.57 -46.21
C VAL A 632 33.88 6.20 -46.36
N ALA A 633 34.60 5.85 -47.43
CA ALA A 633 35.88 6.48 -47.77
C ALA A 633 35.65 7.84 -48.42
N LEU A 634 36.10 8.93 -47.79
CA LEU A 634 35.94 10.30 -48.29
C LEU A 634 37.29 10.93 -48.66
N PRO A 635 37.36 11.72 -49.75
CA PRO A 635 38.60 12.35 -50.18
C PRO A 635 38.96 13.53 -49.25
N VAL A 636 40.01 13.36 -48.46
CA VAL A 636 40.57 14.44 -47.63
C VAL A 636 41.68 15.16 -48.41
N PRO A 637 41.67 16.50 -48.50
CA PRO A 637 42.67 17.23 -49.30
C PRO A 637 44.11 16.98 -48.83
N GLY A 638 44.90 16.29 -49.66
CA GLY A 638 46.33 16.04 -49.40
C GLY A 638 46.67 14.68 -48.81
N SER A 639 45.69 13.79 -48.59
CA SER A 639 45.91 12.39 -48.21
C SER A 639 45.21 11.43 -49.15
N GLU A 640 45.43 10.12 -48.97
CA GLU A 640 44.53 9.11 -49.54
C GLU A 640 43.12 9.21 -48.91
N PRO A 641 42.07 8.65 -49.55
CA PRO A 641 40.72 8.68 -49.02
C PRO A 641 40.65 8.09 -47.62
N VAL A 642 40.08 8.84 -46.69
CA VAL A 642 39.99 8.47 -45.28
C VAL A 642 38.62 7.82 -45.03
N GLU A 643 38.60 6.64 -44.43
CA GLU A 643 37.35 6.02 -44.00
C GLU A 643 36.79 6.71 -42.76
N PHE A 644 35.50 7.04 -42.83
CA PHE A 644 34.69 7.51 -41.71
C PHE A 644 33.54 6.54 -41.47
N THR A 645 33.28 6.21 -40.21
CA THR A 645 32.06 5.47 -39.83
C THR A 645 30.82 6.32 -40.08
N MET A 646 29.66 5.68 -40.30
CA MET A 646 28.40 6.41 -40.42
C MET A 646 28.12 7.31 -39.20
N LYS A 647 28.50 6.86 -38.00
CA LYS A 647 28.38 7.66 -36.77
C LYS A 647 29.25 8.92 -36.79
N GLU A 648 30.49 8.87 -37.30
CA GLU A 648 31.33 10.07 -37.47
C GLU A 648 30.78 11.02 -38.55
N MET A 649 30.11 10.48 -39.58
CA MET A 649 29.33 11.27 -40.54
C MET A 649 28.09 11.94 -39.90
N GLY A 650 27.78 11.60 -38.65
CA GLY A 650 26.58 12.03 -37.94
C GLY A 650 25.31 11.29 -38.33
N ILE A 651 25.44 10.18 -39.08
CA ILE A 651 24.36 9.29 -39.51
C ILE A 651 24.11 8.25 -38.41
N GLY A 652 22.84 8.00 -38.09
CA GLY A 652 22.46 6.93 -37.17
C GLY A 652 20.94 6.78 -37.00
N PHE A 653 20.55 5.86 -36.13
CA PHE A 653 19.16 5.52 -35.84
C PHE A 653 18.33 5.07 -37.07
N PRO A 654 18.83 4.19 -37.95
CA PRO A 654 18.09 3.76 -39.14
C PRO A 654 16.98 2.77 -38.76
N LEU A 655 15.75 3.04 -39.22
CA LEU A 655 14.55 2.26 -38.94
C LEU A 655 13.70 2.05 -40.20
N ILE A 656 12.94 0.95 -40.27
CA ILE A 656 11.90 0.76 -41.30
C ILE A 656 10.63 1.43 -40.78
N ALA A 657 10.27 2.58 -41.38
CA ALA A 657 9.12 3.38 -40.96
C ALA A 657 7.80 2.75 -41.44
N VAL A 658 7.82 2.17 -42.63
CA VAL A 658 6.70 1.45 -43.27
C VAL A 658 7.24 0.17 -43.92
N SER A 659 6.62 -0.96 -43.60
CA SER A 659 6.82 -2.26 -44.24
C SER A 659 5.55 -2.63 -45.02
N SER A 660 5.68 -2.89 -46.32
CA SER A 660 4.57 -3.37 -47.15
C SER A 660 4.45 -4.91 -47.10
N GLU A 661 3.38 -5.47 -47.64
CA GLU A 661 3.37 -6.91 -47.99
C GLU A 661 4.12 -7.14 -49.30
N ILE A 662 4.61 -8.38 -49.53
CA ILE A 662 5.28 -8.75 -50.77
C ILE A 662 4.20 -8.97 -51.86
N ASP A 663 4.20 -8.15 -52.92
CA ASP A 663 3.36 -8.39 -54.09
C ASP A 663 3.88 -9.61 -54.87
N GLN A 664 3.38 -10.79 -54.49
CA GLN A 664 3.67 -12.09 -55.10
C GLN A 664 3.20 -12.22 -56.55
N LYS A 665 2.35 -11.31 -57.04
CA LYS A 665 1.83 -11.29 -58.41
C LYS A 665 2.59 -10.31 -59.31
N HIS A 666 3.49 -9.50 -58.75
CA HIS A 666 4.27 -8.53 -59.52
C HIS A 666 5.09 -9.18 -60.64
N THR A 667 4.99 -8.61 -61.84
CA THR A 667 5.76 -9.02 -63.01
C THR A 667 6.41 -7.81 -63.68
N ILE A 668 7.72 -7.90 -63.90
CA ILE A 668 8.47 -6.89 -64.66
C ILE A 668 8.36 -7.27 -66.14
N LYS A 669 7.85 -6.36 -66.98
CA LYS A 669 7.80 -6.55 -68.44
C LYS A 669 9.22 -6.72 -69.00
N ASN A 670 9.37 -7.58 -70.01
CA ASN A 670 10.65 -7.74 -70.68
C ASN A 670 10.84 -6.66 -71.76
N PRO A 671 11.86 -5.78 -71.66
CA PRO A 671 12.08 -4.69 -72.63
C PRO A 671 12.34 -5.19 -74.06
N GLU A 672 12.94 -6.37 -74.22
CA GLU A 672 13.24 -6.98 -75.52
C GLU A 672 11.95 -7.42 -76.26
N ALA A 673 10.86 -7.69 -75.51
CA ALA A 673 9.55 -7.99 -76.05
C ALA A 673 8.79 -6.73 -76.51
N GLU A 674 9.01 -5.57 -75.87
CA GLU A 674 8.43 -4.30 -76.36
C GLU A 674 9.16 -3.76 -77.59
N GLN A 675 10.47 -3.96 -77.73
CA GLN A 675 11.19 -3.60 -78.97
C GLN A 675 10.75 -4.41 -80.19
N SER A 676 10.34 -5.67 -80.00
CA SER A 676 9.76 -6.49 -81.06
C SER A 676 8.28 -6.18 -81.33
N ALA A 677 7.51 -5.72 -80.33
CA ALA A 677 6.12 -5.30 -80.51
C ALA A 677 5.93 -3.87 -81.06
N GLN A 678 6.77 -2.90 -80.68
CA GLN A 678 6.70 -1.52 -81.18
C GLN A 678 7.15 -1.39 -82.65
N MET A 679 7.96 -2.32 -83.16
CA MET A 679 8.20 -2.44 -84.60
C MET A 679 7.01 -3.04 -85.38
N ALA A 680 5.89 -3.36 -84.72
CA ALA A 680 4.74 -4.04 -85.33
C ALA A 680 3.38 -3.29 -85.26
N GLY A 681 3.27 -2.12 -84.61
CA GLY A 681 1.96 -1.44 -84.45
C GLY A 681 2.01 0.08 -84.30
N GLY A 682 1.50 0.80 -85.31
CA GLY A 682 1.40 2.27 -85.31
C GLY A 682 0.18 2.83 -84.55
N PRO A 683 0.17 4.15 -84.24
CA PRO A 683 -0.84 4.74 -83.35
C PRO A 683 -2.20 4.97 -84.02
N GLY A 684 -3.27 4.47 -83.40
CA GLY A 684 -4.64 4.64 -83.85
C GLY A 684 -5.58 5.24 -82.80
N GLY A 685 -6.22 6.37 -83.15
CA GLY A 685 -7.61 6.69 -82.81
C GLY A 685 -8.01 6.94 -81.35
N PHE A 686 -8.06 8.21 -80.95
CA PHE A 686 -8.96 8.67 -79.87
C PHE A 686 -10.45 8.53 -80.27
N GLY A 687 -11.30 8.16 -79.31
CA GLY A 687 -12.77 8.20 -79.44
C GLY A 687 -13.42 9.26 -78.56
N MET A 688 -14.08 10.24 -79.18
CA MET A 688 -14.96 11.27 -78.57
C MET A 688 -16.38 10.70 -78.30
N PRO A 689 -17.18 11.21 -77.33
CA PRO A 689 -18.05 12.40 -77.54
C PRO A 689 -18.46 13.17 -76.23
N PRO A 690 -19.42 14.15 -76.23
CA PRO A 690 -19.65 15.27 -77.16
C PRO A 690 -19.85 16.66 -76.50
N GLY A 691 -19.39 17.74 -77.17
CA GLY A 691 -20.21 18.93 -77.45
C GLY A 691 -20.31 20.12 -76.46
N ALA A 692 -19.50 21.18 -76.68
CA ALA A 692 -19.93 22.60 -76.70
C ALA A 692 -18.86 23.49 -77.39
N GLN A 693 -19.29 24.56 -78.10
CA GLN A 693 -18.48 25.47 -78.96
C GLN A 693 -17.79 26.58 -78.12
N GLY A 694 -16.71 27.31 -78.49
CA GLY A 694 -15.80 27.45 -79.66
C GLY A 694 -14.78 28.61 -79.34
N PRO A 695 -14.16 29.38 -80.27
CA PRO A 695 -13.53 29.07 -81.58
C PRO A 695 -12.08 29.66 -81.81
N GLY A 696 -11.29 29.09 -82.76
CA GLY A 696 -10.10 29.70 -83.45
C GLY A 696 -8.71 29.58 -82.76
N ALA A 697 -7.54 29.44 -83.44
CA ALA A 697 -7.12 29.32 -84.85
C ALA A 697 -5.69 28.65 -84.90
N GLN A 698 -5.38 27.60 -85.70
CA GLN A 698 -4.86 27.51 -87.11
C GLN A 698 -3.31 27.26 -87.26
N LEU A 699 -2.87 26.53 -88.32
CA LEU A 699 -1.60 25.74 -88.55
C LEU A 699 -0.50 26.51 -89.39
N PRO A 700 0.56 25.95 -90.11
CA PRO A 700 1.10 24.56 -90.37
C PRO A 700 2.65 24.30 -90.66
N GLY A 701 3.08 23.01 -90.82
CA GLY A 701 4.13 22.46 -91.78
C GLY A 701 5.60 22.16 -91.31
N ALA A 702 6.47 21.31 -91.94
CA ALA A 702 6.38 20.23 -92.98
C ALA A 702 7.74 19.45 -93.31
N ARG A 703 7.71 18.12 -93.65
CA ARG A 703 8.54 17.31 -94.66
C ARG A 703 10.10 17.14 -94.55
N LEU A 704 10.89 16.21 -95.20
CA LEU A 704 10.80 14.85 -95.86
C LEU A 704 12.19 14.20 -96.27
N SER A 705 12.27 12.86 -96.49
CA SER A 705 13.24 12.04 -97.35
C SER A 705 14.72 11.79 -96.87
N GLY A 706 15.50 10.71 -97.19
CA GLY A 706 15.44 9.52 -98.11
C GLY A 706 16.59 8.46 -97.91
N SER A 707 16.80 7.48 -98.84
CA SER A 707 17.38 6.09 -98.64
C SER A 707 18.80 5.70 -99.21
N ALA A 708 19.46 4.60 -98.72
CA ALA A 708 19.84 3.33 -99.48
C ALA A 708 21.15 2.48 -99.12
N THR A 709 20.98 1.14 -98.90
CA THR A 709 21.84 -0.07 -99.23
C THR A 709 23.22 -0.49 -98.58
N LEU A 710 23.58 -1.80 -98.71
CA LEU A 710 24.46 -2.70 -97.86
C LEU A 710 25.78 -3.23 -98.55
N PRO A 711 26.77 -3.94 -97.88
CA PRO A 711 26.78 -5.44 -97.72
C PRO A 711 27.67 -6.13 -96.59
N GLY A 712 27.47 -7.45 -96.31
CA GLY A 712 28.53 -8.45 -95.93
C GLY A 712 28.55 -9.11 -94.51
N GLY A 713 28.42 -10.46 -94.35
CA GLY A 713 28.20 -11.15 -93.04
C GLY A 713 29.15 -12.27 -92.54
N ALA A 714 28.82 -12.93 -91.40
CA ALA A 714 29.25 -14.29 -90.92
C ALA A 714 28.72 -14.67 -89.49
N ALA A 715 28.40 -15.96 -89.28
CA ALA A 715 28.27 -16.76 -88.01
C ALA A 715 27.28 -16.39 -86.85
N GLY A 716 26.57 -17.40 -86.28
CA GLY A 716 25.80 -17.32 -85.02
C GLY A 716 24.65 -18.36 -84.87
N ASP A 717 24.36 -18.82 -83.64
CA ASP A 717 23.34 -19.83 -83.27
C ASP A 717 21.86 -19.36 -83.36
N PRO A 718 20.85 -20.26 -83.36
CA PRO A 718 19.43 -19.89 -83.45
C PRO A 718 18.85 -19.25 -82.17
N PRO A 719 17.79 -18.42 -82.27
CA PRO A 719 17.32 -17.59 -81.15
C PRO A 719 16.51 -18.39 -80.11
N LYS A 720 16.71 -18.08 -78.83
CA LYS A 720 15.82 -18.52 -77.73
C LYS A 720 14.50 -17.73 -77.76
N GLU A 721 13.39 -18.38 -77.43
CA GLU A 721 12.11 -17.68 -77.20
C GLU A 721 12.21 -16.75 -75.98
N VAL A 722 11.74 -15.51 -76.14
CA VAL A 722 11.90 -14.43 -75.16
C VAL A 722 10.57 -14.23 -74.41
N PRO A 723 10.51 -14.44 -73.08
CA PRO A 723 9.26 -14.28 -72.32
C PRO A 723 8.84 -12.82 -72.23
N LEU A 724 7.54 -12.54 -72.40
CA LEU A 724 6.94 -11.19 -72.38
C LEU A 724 7.10 -10.45 -71.03
N SER A 725 7.20 -11.19 -69.92
CA SER A 725 7.39 -10.64 -68.57
C SER A 725 8.04 -11.65 -67.63
N PHE A 726 8.86 -11.16 -66.70
CA PHE A 726 9.49 -11.95 -65.65
C PHE A 726 8.69 -11.83 -64.35
N LYS A 727 8.47 -12.94 -63.64
CA LYS A 727 7.90 -12.91 -62.29
C LYS A 727 8.95 -12.40 -61.30
N ALA A 728 8.64 -11.30 -60.61
CA ALA A 728 9.55 -10.66 -59.68
C ALA A 728 8.75 -10.09 -58.50
N PRO A 729 8.44 -10.91 -57.47
CA PRO A 729 7.70 -10.46 -56.30
C PRO A 729 8.34 -9.22 -55.68
N LYS A 730 7.57 -8.14 -55.57
CA LYS A 730 8.06 -6.81 -55.16
C LYS A 730 7.80 -6.58 -53.68
N TYR A 731 8.78 -6.05 -52.97
CA TYR A 731 8.61 -5.54 -51.61
C TYR A 731 8.99 -4.06 -51.59
N ASP A 732 8.02 -3.21 -51.21
CA ASP A 732 8.16 -1.77 -51.07
C ASP A 732 8.44 -1.40 -49.60
N PHE A 733 9.42 -0.53 -49.38
CA PHE A 733 9.87 -0.11 -48.06
C PHE A 733 10.05 1.41 -47.94
N VAL A 734 9.94 1.89 -46.70
CA VAL A 734 10.37 3.24 -46.31
C VAL A 734 11.35 3.10 -45.15
N VAL A 735 12.58 3.57 -45.34
CA VAL A 735 13.60 3.64 -44.29
C VAL A 735 13.80 5.09 -43.90
N GLN A 736 13.82 5.37 -42.60
CA GLN A 736 14.13 6.69 -42.07
C GLN A 736 15.38 6.60 -41.19
N PHE A 737 16.25 7.60 -41.24
CA PHE A 737 17.42 7.71 -40.36
C PHE A 737 17.72 9.18 -40.03
N CYS A 738 18.50 9.42 -38.99
CA CYS A 738 18.87 10.78 -38.57
C CYS A 738 20.28 11.15 -39.02
N TRP A 739 20.45 12.43 -39.36
CA TRP A 739 21.73 13.02 -39.75
C TRP A 739 21.96 14.35 -39.04
N GLN A 740 22.97 14.41 -38.17
CA GLN A 740 23.44 15.64 -37.54
C GLN A 740 24.77 16.06 -38.20
N GLU A 741 24.83 17.24 -38.83
CA GLU A 741 25.94 17.61 -39.72
C GLU A 741 27.31 17.75 -39.01
N THR A 742 28.18 16.75 -39.15
CA THR A 742 29.58 16.83 -38.71
C THR A 742 30.52 17.25 -39.86
N LEU A 743 31.07 18.48 -39.79
CA LEU A 743 32.00 18.99 -40.81
C LEU A 743 33.29 18.16 -40.88
N LEU A 744 33.95 18.14 -42.04
CA LEU A 744 35.17 17.36 -42.25
C LEU A 744 36.31 17.80 -41.32
N THR A 745 36.52 19.11 -41.21
CA THR A 745 37.41 19.72 -40.21
C THR A 745 37.12 19.23 -38.79
N LYS A 746 35.84 19.26 -38.34
CA LYS A 746 35.46 18.77 -37.01
C LYS A 746 35.77 17.28 -36.81
N ARG A 747 35.45 16.41 -37.77
CA ARG A 747 35.78 14.97 -37.71
C ARG A 747 37.28 14.74 -37.56
N LEU A 748 38.10 15.49 -38.30
CA LEU A 748 39.56 15.37 -38.24
C LEU A 748 40.13 15.93 -36.93
N ASP A 749 39.59 17.02 -36.40
CA ASP A 749 40.01 17.60 -35.12
C ASP A 749 39.58 16.72 -33.92
N GLU A 750 38.40 16.08 -33.99
CA GLU A 750 37.96 15.10 -32.98
C GLU A 750 38.82 13.85 -33.00
N ARG A 751 39.18 13.32 -34.18
CA ARG A 751 40.17 12.23 -34.29
C ARG A 751 41.53 12.61 -33.72
N LYS A 752 42.06 13.80 -34.06
CA LYS A 752 43.33 14.27 -33.49
C LYS A 752 43.30 14.40 -31.97
N LYS A 753 42.22 14.94 -31.39
CA LYS A 753 42.05 15.01 -29.93
C LYS A 753 42.04 13.62 -29.29
N LEU A 754 41.35 12.66 -29.89
CA LEU A 754 41.33 11.28 -29.41
C LEU A 754 42.72 10.61 -29.54
N GLU A 755 43.47 10.90 -30.60
CA GLU A 755 44.87 10.45 -30.77
C GLU A 755 45.82 11.10 -29.74
N GLU A 756 45.68 12.40 -29.47
CA GLU A 756 46.44 13.17 -28.47
C GLU A 756 46.11 12.71 -27.03
N GLU A 757 44.85 12.43 -26.72
CA GLU A 757 44.41 11.89 -25.41
C GLU A 757 44.88 10.44 -25.19
N GLN A 758 44.96 9.62 -26.25
CA GLN A 758 45.40 8.22 -26.16
C GLN A 758 46.92 8.04 -26.19
N ASN A 759 47.69 9.04 -26.64
CA ASN A 759 49.16 8.93 -26.73
C ASN A 759 49.89 10.16 -26.12
N PRO A 760 49.87 10.33 -24.78
CA PRO A 760 50.34 11.54 -24.10
C PRO A 760 51.86 11.60 -23.94
N THR A 761 52.63 11.58 -25.04
CA THR A 761 54.09 11.76 -25.02
C THR A 761 54.64 12.63 -26.16
N THR A 762 54.54 13.96 -26.04
CA THR A 762 55.67 14.83 -26.45
C THR A 762 55.66 16.17 -25.70
N GLU A 763 56.80 16.47 -25.06
CA GLU A 763 57.36 17.78 -24.70
C GLU A 763 56.42 19.00 -24.54
N ALA A 764 56.09 19.33 -23.30
CA ALA A 764 56.03 20.72 -22.86
C ALA A 764 57.38 21.09 -22.21
N ASN A 765 58.17 21.91 -22.90
CA ASN A 765 59.48 22.39 -22.44
C ASN A 765 59.36 23.19 -21.12
N PRO A 766 60.16 22.93 -20.06
CA PRO A 766 60.08 23.66 -18.80
C PRO A 766 60.42 25.16 -18.85
N ASP A 767 61.07 25.64 -19.92
CA ASP A 767 61.68 26.97 -19.95
C ASP A 767 60.77 28.15 -20.37
N ASP A 768 59.57 27.91 -20.92
CA ASP A 768 58.76 28.97 -21.58
C ASP A 768 57.74 29.71 -20.69
N VAL A 769 57.70 29.44 -19.38
CA VAL A 769 56.80 30.13 -18.41
C VAL A 769 57.56 30.76 -17.23
N MET A 770 58.89 30.89 -17.33
CA MET A 770 59.75 31.53 -16.32
C MET A 770 60.47 32.80 -16.81
N MET A 771 59.75 33.67 -17.54
CA MET A 771 60.07 35.10 -17.54
C MET A 771 59.45 35.76 -16.30
N ASN A 772 60.28 35.89 -15.26
CA ASN A 772 59.96 36.36 -13.92
C ASN A 772 59.40 37.82 -13.91
N PRO A 773 58.60 38.24 -12.91
CA PRO A 773 57.80 39.46 -12.97
C PRO A 773 58.50 40.70 -12.38
N LEU A 774 57.80 41.83 -12.47
CA LEU A 774 58.00 43.08 -11.72
C LEU A 774 59.30 43.88 -11.96
N SER A 775 59.18 44.98 -12.69
CA SER A 775 60.05 46.16 -12.56
C SER A 775 59.26 47.45 -12.26
N LYS A 776 58.65 47.45 -11.06
CA LYS A 776 58.05 48.58 -10.31
C LYS A 776 56.75 49.20 -10.83
#